data_AF-A0A945AEY9-F1
#
_entry.id   AF-A0A945AEY9-F1
#
_cell.length_a   1.000
_cell.length_b   1.000
_cell.length_c   1.000
_cell.angle_alpha   90.00
_cell.angle_beta   90.00
_cell.angle_gamma   90.00
#
_symmetry.space_group_name_H-M   'P 1'
#
loop_
_entity.id
_entity.type
_entity.pdbx_description
1 polymer ?
#
loop_
_entity_poly.entity_id
_entity_poly.type
_entity_poly.pdbx_seq_one_letter_code
_entity_poly.pdbx_strand_id
1 'polypeptide(L)'
;MINTQKEAIIAGEIAACQRVIAQLKCKAFKVPFNGVLHCNTVDTLLYDTFVNLHTLPVHPVSDIDFYSAVDCAPIALNTESVAHNIGKTIGNRVDFPRIVNKVYAEGARIFVDLGPRGSAATWIKQILENQTHVVATVDRKGKDNYAPYVKALATLLSHQVAVDLSPLYDTEPMKNLKQKALIKTVQLGGQRIDDTILSTPNTFLKQEDPHSSTTELVIAAPYKNGHPPTPETVPTLTPQQHLPQSTLPDQAVMHNRSALSESHAAFLSLRTEALQQQGEMIQLQASLMEQTMAVIPSAPFVAEPSHSVVWNETDLLAFAKGSIADVFGQEYAIIDTYHRRVRLPMPPYLLVSRVTHLKGERGVFKASAMTTEYDIPENAWYTVDGQIPWAVAVESGQCDLLLISYLGIDFESKGERIYRLLDCTLTFLEDLPQESETLRYDIKINSFSRNGDSLLFFFSYECFVKDKMVLKMDGGCAGFFTNQELDQGKGVIFTEAELATKRAIKKQTFEAPLACDKTMFDRQDLLYLTQGDLTSCFGEAYQQHKQNPSLLLPPQDMLMIDRVTSVDAQGGAWGLGLIVAEKDLRPDDWYFPCHFKDDQVLAGSLMGEACSQLMQFFQLYLGLHTYTQDARFQPIADLPQRVRCRGQVIPSDTLLTYKMEIKEVGLNPTPYAIADVEAILDGKTIVHFQDLGMQLSEKSDIAPYRIHLQEAKIKVPLFNEAHITEFATGSISACFGPDYNMYESKRCPRTPNGDLQLISRICDIEGQRGNMAPGSHLLAEYDVPPNPWYCSQNTYPTLPYSIAMEIGLQPCGFLSAYLGSTLPYSDTDFYFRNLDGQGHLVEEIDVRGKTIQNRVHLLSSTALDGVIIQKFTYELSCENKPFYYGDAAFGYFVSDALTHQVGLDNGKHILPWFKAEGKEGQSINLTEGMDQSVLHVPPADQPHYCLAGDPLHFLDEALVIANGGRYDQGYVYAHKKVDPQDWFYTCHFYQDPVMPGSLGIEAILEAMQVYALEQNLGESFNSPRFGPVPDLNTVWKYRGQIVSTNNDMSLEIHIKQMKQDNHQCIVIGDASLWKEDMRIYEIKDVGICISEA
;
A
#
# COMPACT_ATOMS: atom_id res chain seq x y z
N MET A 1 -21.74 7.90 30.69
CA MET A 1 -22.24 6.50 30.66
C MET A 1 -21.54 5.70 31.75
N ILE A 2 -22.26 4.86 32.48
CA ILE A 2 -21.69 3.93 33.47
C ILE A 2 -21.81 2.52 32.87
N ASN A 3 -20.68 1.86 32.65
CA ASN A 3 -20.62 0.54 32.01
C ASN A 3 -20.66 -0.57 33.06
N THR A 4 -19.86 -0.41 34.13
CA THR A 4 -19.81 -1.30 35.29
C THR A 4 -19.58 -0.48 36.56
N GLN A 5 -19.50 -1.12 37.73
CA GLN A 5 -19.09 -0.44 38.97
C GLN A 5 -17.65 0.10 38.93
N LYS A 6 -16.81 -0.39 38.00
CA LYS A 6 -15.38 -0.06 37.89
C LYS A 6 -15.04 0.69 36.59
N GLU A 7 -15.99 0.85 35.68
CA GLU A 7 -15.77 1.43 34.36
C GLU A 7 -16.89 2.42 33.99
N ALA A 8 -16.50 3.65 33.64
CA ALA A 8 -17.42 4.69 33.20
C ALA A 8 -16.76 5.60 32.16
N ILE A 9 -17.60 6.21 31.32
CA ILE A 9 -17.24 7.23 30.35
C ILE A 9 -17.85 8.55 30.79
N ILE A 10 -17.02 9.58 30.95
CA ILE A 10 -17.44 10.95 31.19
C ILE A 10 -17.16 11.78 29.93
N ALA A 11 -18.09 12.68 29.59
CA ALA A 11 -17.98 13.56 28.43
C ALA A 11 -18.46 14.97 28.84
N GLY A 12 -17.74 15.99 28.39
CA GLY A 12 -17.99 17.38 28.78
C GLY A 12 -16.75 18.24 28.58
N GLU A 13 -16.76 19.43 29.20
CA GLU A 13 -15.63 20.38 29.18
C GLU A 13 -14.35 19.70 29.71
N ILE A 14 -13.22 19.92 29.02
CA ILE A 14 -11.98 19.17 29.27
C ILE A 14 -11.50 19.36 30.70
N ALA A 15 -11.49 20.60 31.23
CA ALA A 15 -11.06 20.85 32.60
C ALA A 15 -12.03 20.23 33.61
N ALA A 16 -13.34 20.21 33.34
CA ALA A 16 -14.32 19.53 34.18
C ALA A 16 -14.08 18.02 34.26
N CYS A 17 -13.82 17.36 33.12
CA CYS A 17 -13.47 15.95 33.08
C CYS A 17 -12.17 15.67 33.84
N GLN A 18 -11.16 16.52 33.68
CA GLN A 18 -9.90 16.41 34.42
C GLN A 18 -10.07 16.57 35.94
N ARG A 19 -10.92 17.51 36.40
CA ARG A 19 -11.25 17.67 37.83
C ARG A 19 -11.89 16.41 38.41
N VAL A 20 -12.83 15.80 37.67
CA VAL A 20 -13.48 14.55 38.09
C VAL A 20 -12.47 13.40 38.16
N ILE A 21 -11.60 13.26 37.15
CA ILE A 21 -10.54 12.23 37.13
C ILE A 21 -9.59 12.41 38.32
N ALA A 22 -9.15 13.65 38.59
CA ALA A 22 -8.26 13.97 39.71
C ALA A 22 -8.91 13.66 41.07
N GLN A 23 -10.21 13.89 41.21
CA GLN A 23 -10.96 13.58 42.43
C GLN A 23 -11.16 12.06 42.62
N LEU A 24 -11.44 11.33 41.54
CA LEU A 24 -11.67 9.88 41.58
C LEU A 24 -10.38 9.05 41.73
N LYS A 25 -9.21 9.64 41.43
CA LYS A 25 -7.89 8.97 41.49
C LYS A 25 -7.86 7.63 40.76
N CYS A 26 -8.54 7.56 39.60
CA CYS A 26 -8.67 6.36 38.79
C CYS A 26 -7.77 6.42 37.55
N LYS A 27 -7.52 5.25 36.94
CA LYS A 27 -6.90 5.20 35.61
C LYS A 27 -7.88 5.75 34.58
N ALA A 28 -7.46 6.72 33.78
CA ALA A 28 -8.28 7.35 32.74
C ALA A 28 -7.48 7.51 31.45
N PHE A 29 -8.14 7.37 30.31
CA PHE A 29 -7.58 7.61 28.98
C PHE A 29 -8.62 8.32 28.12
N LYS A 30 -8.16 9.14 27.16
CA LYS A 30 -9.04 9.83 26.21
C LYS A 30 -9.46 8.84 25.12
N VAL A 31 -10.76 8.81 24.82
CA VAL A 31 -11.31 7.97 23.74
C VAL A 31 -11.11 8.69 22.39
N PRO A 32 -10.73 8.00 21.29
CA PRO A 32 -10.34 8.63 20.02
C PRO A 32 -11.53 9.13 19.16
N PHE A 33 -12.57 9.67 19.79
CA PHE A 33 -13.67 10.36 19.10
C PHE A 33 -14.09 11.60 19.89
N ASN A 34 -14.42 12.68 19.18
CA ASN A 34 -14.69 14.01 19.77
C ASN A 34 -16.18 14.29 20.04
N GLY A 35 -17.04 13.27 19.93
CA GLY A 35 -18.48 13.40 20.18
C GLY A 35 -18.80 13.52 21.67
N VAL A 36 -19.54 14.57 22.05
CA VAL A 36 -20.05 14.74 23.41
C VAL A 36 -21.50 14.25 23.45
N LEU A 37 -21.75 13.11 24.09
CA LEU A 37 -23.07 12.49 24.27
C LEU A 37 -23.27 12.11 25.74
N HIS A 38 -24.50 11.84 26.14
CA HIS A 38 -24.92 11.50 27.51
C HIS A 38 -24.62 12.60 28.53
N CYS A 39 -24.74 13.87 28.13
CA CYS A 39 -24.55 15.02 29.00
C CYS A 39 -25.65 16.08 28.80
N ASN A 40 -25.89 16.87 29.85
CA ASN A 40 -26.99 17.83 29.92
C ASN A 40 -26.93 18.89 28.80
N THR A 41 -25.74 19.24 28.32
CA THR A 41 -25.55 20.20 27.22
C THR A 41 -26.25 19.76 25.94
N VAL A 42 -26.29 18.45 25.68
CA VAL A 42 -26.96 17.88 24.49
C VAL A 42 -28.47 17.87 24.68
N ASP A 43 -28.93 17.54 25.90
CA ASP A 43 -30.37 17.49 26.24
C ASP A 43 -31.04 18.86 26.09
N THR A 44 -30.38 19.95 26.48
CA THR A 44 -30.99 21.29 26.45
C THR A 44 -31.04 21.96 25.08
N LEU A 45 -30.19 21.55 24.13
CA LEU A 45 -30.03 22.25 22.85
C LEU A 45 -30.48 21.43 21.64
N LEU A 46 -30.45 20.10 21.73
CA LEU A 46 -30.63 19.22 20.57
C LEU A 46 -31.69 18.13 20.78
N TYR A 47 -32.35 18.07 21.95
CA TYR A 47 -33.36 17.04 22.24
C TYR A 47 -34.45 16.96 21.18
N ASP A 48 -35.13 18.07 20.90
CA ASP A 48 -36.22 18.11 19.91
C ASP A 48 -35.71 17.76 18.50
N THR A 49 -34.49 18.19 18.16
CA THR A 49 -33.84 17.83 16.89
C THR A 49 -33.61 16.33 16.77
N PHE A 50 -33.14 15.68 17.84
CA PHE A 50 -32.92 14.24 17.85
C PHE A 50 -34.22 13.46 17.82
N VAL A 51 -35.26 13.90 18.53
CA VAL A 51 -36.59 13.30 18.45
C VAL A 51 -37.10 13.39 17.02
N ASN A 52 -37.05 14.57 16.39
CA ASN A 52 -37.50 14.76 15.01
C ASN A 52 -36.73 13.87 14.03
N LEU A 53 -35.39 13.82 14.13
CA LEU A 53 -34.54 13.00 13.26
C LEU A 53 -34.85 11.49 13.37
N HIS A 54 -35.20 11.02 14.56
CA HIS A 54 -35.45 9.61 14.85
C HIS A 54 -36.94 9.24 14.85
N THR A 55 -37.82 10.16 14.46
CA THR A 55 -39.24 9.90 14.23
C THR A 55 -39.42 9.13 12.93
N LEU A 56 -39.11 7.84 12.97
CA LEU A 56 -39.19 6.93 11.82
C LEU A 56 -40.34 5.94 11.98
N PRO A 57 -40.90 5.39 10.88
CA PRO A 57 -41.88 4.33 10.97
C PRO A 57 -41.34 3.13 11.75
N VAL A 58 -42.03 2.75 12.82
CA VAL A 58 -41.70 1.59 13.65
C VAL A 58 -42.76 0.52 13.43
N HIS A 59 -42.31 -0.70 13.14
CA HIS A 59 -43.19 -1.86 13.08
C HIS A 59 -43.34 -2.46 14.48
N PRO A 60 -44.56 -2.64 14.97
CA PRO A 60 -44.77 -3.26 16.28
C PRO A 60 -44.29 -4.71 16.23
N VAL A 61 -43.55 -5.11 17.25
CA VAL A 61 -43.16 -6.50 17.49
C VAL A 61 -43.89 -6.92 18.75
N SER A 62 -44.79 -7.91 18.64
CA SER A 62 -45.45 -8.49 19.80
C SER A 62 -44.47 -9.37 20.57
N ASP A 63 -44.74 -9.57 21.85
CA ASP A 63 -44.07 -10.60 22.67
C ASP A 63 -42.58 -10.33 22.96
N ILE A 64 -42.10 -9.09 22.76
CA ILE A 64 -40.76 -8.65 23.17
C ILE A 64 -40.87 -7.35 23.97
N ASP A 65 -40.35 -7.37 25.20
CA ASP A 65 -40.22 -6.17 26.02
C ASP A 65 -38.96 -5.37 25.63
N PHE A 66 -39.14 -4.12 25.20
CA PHE A 66 -38.05 -3.21 24.85
C PHE A 66 -37.75 -2.30 26.02
N TYR A 67 -36.53 -2.34 26.57
CA TYR A 67 -36.18 -1.51 27.72
C TYR A 67 -35.48 -0.21 27.31
N SER A 68 -35.84 0.89 27.97
CA SER A 68 -35.08 2.14 27.90
C SER A 68 -33.76 2.03 28.66
N ALA A 69 -32.66 2.43 28.02
CA ALA A 69 -31.33 2.52 28.64
C ALA A 69 -31.21 3.65 29.69
N VAL A 70 -32.16 4.59 29.71
CA VAL A 70 -32.20 5.72 30.66
C VAL A 70 -33.24 5.50 31.75
N ASP A 71 -34.48 5.19 31.35
CA ASP A 71 -35.59 5.01 32.29
C ASP A 71 -35.51 3.65 32.99
N CYS A 72 -34.75 2.69 32.43
CA CYS A 72 -34.61 1.31 32.88
C CYS A 72 -35.96 0.60 33.07
N ALA A 73 -36.91 0.88 32.18
CA ALA A 73 -38.25 0.33 32.17
C ALA A 73 -38.67 -0.04 30.73
N PRO A 74 -39.64 -0.96 30.57
CA PRO A 74 -40.22 -1.27 29.27
C PRO A 74 -40.82 -0.03 28.62
N ILE A 75 -40.61 0.11 27.31
CA ILE A 75 -41.20 1.14 26.46
C ILE A 75 -42.08 0.48 25.41
N ALA A 76 -43.13 1.19 25.00
CA ALA A 76 -43.94 0.76 23.88
C ALA A 76 -43.16 0.96 22.57
N LEU A 77 -43.15 -0.06 21.71
CA LEU A 77 -42.47 -0.01 20.41
C LEU A 77 -43.34 0.71 19.37
N ASN A 78 -43.50 2.01 19.54
CA ASN A 78 -44.15 2.91 18.58
C ASN A 78 -43.21 4.06 18.22
N THR A 79 -43.48 4.71 17.07
CA THR A 79 -42.64 5.77 16.51
C THR A 79 -42.33 6.89 17.52
N GLU A 80 -43.33 7.38 18.24
CA GLU A 80 -43.17 8.48 19.20
C GLU A 80 -42.32 8.04 20.41
N SER A 81 -42.66 6.90 21.02
CA SER A 81 -41.97 6.38 22.20
C SER A 81 -40.50 6.06 21.93
N VAL A 82 -40.17 5.49 20.76
CA VAL A 82 -38.78 5.19 20.37
C VAL A 82 -38.00 6.47 20.10
N ALA A 83 -38.56 7.43 19.36
CA ALA A 83 -37.91 8.69 19.05
C ALA A 83 -37.58 9.51 20.31
N HIS A 84 -38.55 9.63 21.22
CA HIS A 84 -38.35 10.30 22.51
C HIS A 84 -37.34 9.56 23.39
N ASN A 85 -37.34 8.22 23.38
CA ASN A 85 -36.39 7.45 24.15
C ASN A 85 -34.95 7.60 23.62
N ILE A 86 -34.74 7.67 22.31
CA ILE A 86 -33.44 7.95 21.70
C ILE A 86 -32.97 9.36 22.06
N GLY A 87 -33.83 10.38 21.92
CA GLY A 87 -33.53 11.75 22.30
C GLY A 87 -33.09 11.85 23.77
N LYS A 88 -33.84 11.21 24.68
CA LYS A 88 -33.48 11.13 26.10
C LYS A 88 -32.13 10.44 26.30
N THR A 89 -31.90 9.31 25.63
CA THR A 89 -30.66 8.52 25.75
C THR A 89 -29.43 9.33 25.38
N ILE A 90 -29.53 10.16 24.36
CA ILE A 90 -28.44 11.03 23.90
C ILE A 90 -28.12 12.15 24.91
N GLY A 91 -29.11 12.72 25.58
CA GLY A 91 -28.90 13.79 26.56
C GLY A 91 -28.60 13.32 27.98
N ASN A 92 -29.03 12.10 28.34
CA ASN A 92 -29.04 11.63 29.73
C ASN A 92 -27.99 10.56 30.01
N ARG A 93 -27.66 10.42 31.31
CA ARG A 93 -26.77 9.37 31.79
C ARG A 93 -27.39 8.00 31.57
N VAL A 94 -26.73 7.19 30.75
CA VAL A 94 -26.98 5.75 30.67
C VAL A 94 -26.27 5.03 31.82
N ASP A 95 -27.02 4.22 32.56
CA ASP A 95 -26.55 3.40 33.68
C ASP A 95 -26.79 1.92 33.35
N PHE A 96 -25.80 1.31 32.72
CA PHE A 96 -25.90 -0.07 32.24
C PHE A 96 -26.01 -1.10 33.38
N PRO A 97 -25.30 -0.96 34.52
CA PRO A 97 -25.51 -1.82 35.69
C PRO A 97 -26.95 -1.82 36.20
N ARG A 98 -27.60 -0.64 36.23
CA ARG A 98 -28.98 -0.53 36.72
C ARG A 98 -29.97 -1.33 35.87
N ILE A 99 -29.91 -1.20 34.54
CA ILE A 99 -30.81 -1.94 33.64
C ILE A 99 -30.53 -3.46 33.67
N VAL A 100 -29.27 -3.89 33.71
CA VAL A 100 -28.92 -5.32 33.78
C VAL A 100 -29.45 -5.95 35.07
N ASN A 101 -29.28 -5.29 36.22
CA ASN A 101 -29.81 -5.78 37.49
C ASN A 101 -31.35 -5.78 37.52
N LYS A 102 -31.99 -4.79 36.86
CA LYS A 102 -33.45 -4.70 36.77
C LYS A 102 -34.04 -5.87 35.99
N VAL A 103 -33.55 -6.14 34.77
CA VAL A 103 -34.05 -7.26 33.96
C VAL A 103 -33.70 -8.61 34.60
N TYR A 104 -32.57 -8.70 35.31
CA TYR A 104 -32.24 -9.87 36.10
C TYR A 104 -33.25 -10.09 37.24
N ALA A 105 -33.59 -9.04 38.00
CA ALA A 105 -34.61 -9.12 39.05
C ALA A 105 -35.99 -9.52 38.49
N GLU A 106 -36.28 -9.17 37.24
CA GLU A 106 -37.52 -9.52 36.52
C GLU A 106 -37.49 -10.92 35.89
N GLY A 107 -36.39 -11.66 36.05
CA GLY A 107 -36.31 -13.09 35.71
C GLY A 107 -35.34 -13.43 34.57
N ALA A 108 -34.70 -12.46 33.93
CA ALA A 108 -33.71 -12.73 32.89
C ALA A 108 -32.48 -13.44 33.47
N ARG A 109 -32.08 -14.57 32.87
CA ARG A 109 -30.89 -15.35 33.28
C ARG A 109 -29.89 -15.58 32.15
N ILE A 110 -30.33 -15.37 30.91
CA ILE A 110 -29.55 -15.58 29.69
C ILE A 110 -29.47 -14.26 28.95
N PHE A 111 -28.26 -13.82 28.65
CA PHE A 111 -27.95 -12.59 27.95
C PHE A 111 -27.23 -12.90 26.65
N VAL A 112 -27.60 -12.21 25.56
CA VAL A 112 -26.96 -12.35 24.25
C VAL A 112 -26.49 -10.98 23.79
N ASP A 113 -25.17 -10.84 23.59
CA ASP A 113 -24.55 -9.64 23.04
C ASP A 113 -24.44 -9.77 21.52
N LEU A 114 -25.17 -8.89 20.82
CA LEU A 114 -25.15 -8.76 19.36
C LEU A 114 -24.21 -7.64 18.88
N GLY A 115 -23.53 -6.96 19.81
CA GLY A 115 -22.61 -5.87 19.53
C GLY A 115 -21.22 -6.36 19.11
N PRO A 116 -20.43 -5.49 18.46
CA PRO A 116 -19.08 -5.83 18.04
C PRO A 116 -18.17 -6.05 19.24
N ARG A 117 -17.24 -6.99 19.09
CA ARG A 117 -16.12 -7.33 19.99
C ARG A 117 -16.52 -7.86 21.37
N GLY A 118 -17.82 -8.03 21.68
CA GLY A 118 -18.31 -8.62 22.93
C GLY A 118 -18.12 -7.75 24.17
N SER A 119 -18.09 -6.42 24.01
CA SER A 119 -17.88 -5.48 25.11
C SER A 119 -19.00 -5.53 26.16
N ALA A 120 -20.26 -5.55 25.73
CA ALA A 120 -21.40 -5.60 26.65
C ALA A 120 -21.47 -6.96 27.36
N ALA A 121 -21.12 -8.04 26.67
CA ALA A 121 -21.00 -9.36 27.29
C ALA A 121 -19.99 -9.37 28.44
N THR A 122 -18.88 -8.66 28.29
CA THR A 122 -17.87 -8.51 29.34
C THR A 122 -18.41 -7.71 30.52
N TRP A 123 -19.11 -6.61 30.26
CA TRP A 123 -19.72 -5.79 31.32
C TRP A 123 -20.80 -6.56 32.09
N ILE A 124 -21.69 -7.30 31.42
CA ILE A 124 -22.75 -8.09 32.07
C ILE A 124 -22.14 -9.14 33.01
N LYS A 125 -21.08 -9.84 32.57
CA LYS A 125 -20.38 -10.82 33.40
C LYS A 125 -19.79 -10.21 34.67
N GLN A 126 -19.28 -8.99 34.59
CA GLN A 126 -18.78 -8.26 35.76
C GLN A 126 -19.91 -7.78 36.66
N ILE A 127 -21.00 -7.24 36.10
CA ILE A 127 -22.15 -6.76 36.86
C ILE A 127 -22.82 -7.88 37.66
N LEU A 128 -22.93 -9.07 37.06
CA LEU A 128 -23.61 -10.22 37.64
C LEU A 128 -22.64 -11.29 38.17
N GLU A 129 -21.37 -10.93 38.44
CA GLU A 129 -20.29 -11.89 38.78
C GLU A 129 -20.66 -12.86 39.92
N ASN A 130 -21.48 -12.40 40.88
CA ASN A 130 -21.93 -13.16 42.06
C ASN A 130 -23.34 -13.75 41.94
N GLN A 131 -23.94 -13.71 40.74
CA GLN A 131 -25.30 -14.16 40.48
C GLN A 131 -25.29 -15.23 39.39
N THR A 132 -26.20 -16.20 39.43
CA THR A 132 -26.26 -17.25 38.40
C THR A 132 -26.79 -16.66 37.10
N HIS A 133 -25.96 -16.65 36.04
CA HIS A 133 -26.32 -16.09 34.74
C HIS A 133 -25.46 -16.70 33.63
N VAL A 134 -25.89 -16.51 32.37
CA VAL A 134 -25.18 -16.95 31.15
C VAL A 134 -25.09 -15.79 30.19
N VAL A 135 -23.94 -15.62 29.55
CA VAL A 135 -23.73 -14.58 28.53
C VAL A 135 -23.08 -15.16 27.28
N ALA A 136 -23.80 -15.08 26.16
CA ALA A 136 -23.30 -15.43 24.83
C ALA A 136 -22.92 -14.15 24.05
N THR A 137 -21.89 -14.24 23.22
CA THR A 137 -21.45 -13.13 22.35
C THR A 137 -21.28 -13.66 20.93
N VAL A 138 -21.82 -12.93 19.95
CA VAL A 138 -21.76 -13.33 18.54
C VAL A 138 -20.51 -12.84 17.82
N ASP A 139 -19.74 -11.95 18.45
CA ASP A 139 -18.49 -11.41 17.90
C ASP A 139 -17.39 -11.33 18.96
N ARG A 140 -16.12 -11.47 18.55
CA ARG A 140 -14.93 -11.32 19.41
C ARG A 140 -13.71 -10.82 18.61
N LYS A 141 -12.98 -9.87 19.19
CA LYS A 141 -11.73 -9.35 18.60
C LYS A 141 -10.72 -10.49 18.34
N GLY A 142 -10.19 -10.54 17.11
CA GLY A 142 -9.15 -11.50 16.72
C GLY A 142 -9.65 -12.93 16.46
N LYS A 143 -10.94 -13.11 16.22
CA LYS A 143 -11.54 -14.38 15.78
C LYS A 143 -12.28 -14.15 14.46
N ASP A 144 -12.39 -15.21 13.66
CA ASP A 144 -13.26 -15.23 12.49
C ASP A 144 -14.71 -14.97 12.90
N ASN A 145 -15.56 -14.51 11.98
CA ASN A 145 -16.96 -14.25 12.32
C ASN A 145 -17.70 -15.54 12.65
N TYR A 146 -17.36 -16.67 12.03
CA TYR A 146 -18.13 -17.91 12.14
C TYR A 146 -18.02 -18.59 13.52
N ALA A 147 -16.80 -18.76 14.05
CA ALA A 147 -16.62 -19.51 15.31
C ALA A 147 -17.32 -18.88 16.54
N PRO A 148 -17.34 -17.55 16.77
CA PRO A 148 -18.10 -16.92 17.83
C PRO A 148 -19.62 -17.13 17.71
N TYR A 149 -20.20 -17.08 16.50
CA TYR A 149 -21.63 -17.39 16.28
C TYR A 149 -21.94 -18.84 16.67
N VAL A 150 -21.16 -19.81 16.21
CA VAL A 150 -21.36 -21.22 16.55
C VAL A 150 -21.22 -21.44 18.06
N LYS A 151 -20.24 -20.80 18.70
CA LYS A 151 -20.04 -20.87 20.15
C LYS A 151 -21.20 -20.24 20.95
N ALA A 152 -21.76 -19.14 20.46
CA ALA A 152 -22.94 -18.52 21.06
C ALA A 152 -24.15 -19.46 21.00
N LEU A 153 -24.42 -20.05 19.84
CA LEU A 153 -25.52 -21.02 19.64
C LEU A 153 -25.32 -22.27 20.50
N ALA A 154 -24.10 -22.81 20.55
CA ALA A 154 -23.75 -23.92 21.44
C ALA A 154 -23.98 -23.59 22.92
N THR A 155 -23.66 -22.36 23.34
CA THR A 155 -23.93 -21.89 24.71
C THR A 155 -25.42 -21.87 24.99
N LEU A 156 -26.23 -21.31 24.08
CA LEU A 156 -27.69 -21.26 24.23
C LEU A 156 -28.32 -22.66 24.30
N LEU A 157 -27.91 -23.57 23.40
CA LEU A 157 -28.36 -24.97 23.41
C LEU A 157 -27.99 -25.69 24.72
N SER A 158 -26.77 -25.49 25.22
CA SER A 158 -26.32 -26.11 26.47
C SER A 158 -27.14 -25.67 27.70
N HIS A 159 -27.76 -24.49 27.61
CA HIS A 159 -28.69 -23.94 28.61
C HIS A 159 -30.16 -24.18 28.26
N GLN A 160 -30.44 -25.13 27.37
CA GLN A 160 -31.78 -25.58 26.98
C GLN A 160 -32.66 -24.46 26.36
N VAL A 161 -32.03 -23.44 25.78
CA VAL A 161 -32.75 -22.48 24.95
C VAL A 161 -33.14 -23.18 23.65
N ALA A 162 -34.42 -23.11 23.30
CA ALA A 162 -34.90 -23.60 22.01
C ALA A 162 -34.30 -22.71 20.91
N VAL A 163 -33.35 -23.26 20.16
CA VAL A 163 -32.68 -22.59 19.04
C VAL A 163 -32.96 -23.41 17.78
N ASP A 164 -33.40 -22.73 16.72
CA ASP A 164 -33.46 -23.34 15.40
C ASP A 164 -32.07 -23.33 14.77
N LEU A 165 -31.51 -24.53 14.58
CA LEU A 165 -30.19 -24.71 13.98
C LEU A 165 -30.27 -25.02 12.50
N SER A 166 -31.47 -25.19 11.91
CA SER A 166 -31.59 -25.49 10.48
C SER A 166 -30.84 -24.47 9.61
N PRO A 167 -30.78 -23.15 9.93
CA PRO A 167 -30.01 -22.20 9.13
C PRO A 167 -28.50 -22.41 9.15
N LEU A 168 -27.94 -23.13 10.14
CA LEU A 168 -26.52 -23.50 10.18
C LEU A 168 -26.19 -24.70 9.30
N TYR A 169 -27.19 -25.53 9.00
CA TYR A 169 -27.04 -26.81 8.30
C TYR A 169 -27.76 -26.83 6.94
N ASP A 170 -28.38 -25.72 6.56
CA ASP A 170 -28.99 -25.57 5.24
C ASP A 170 -27.87 -25.60 4.19
N THR A 171 -27.78 -26.72 3.48
CA THR A 171 -26.94 -26.91 2.28
C THR A 171 -27.64 -26.39 1.00
N GLU A 172 -28.78 -25.71 1.14
CA GLU A 172 -29.41 -25.01 0.02
C GLU A 172 -28.55 -23.78 -0.34
N PRO A 173 -28.24 -23.55 -1.63
CA PRO A 173 -27.60 -22.30 -2.04
C PRO A 173 -28.48 -21.16 -1.56
N MET A 174 -27.93 -20.18 -0.82
CA MET A 174 -28.66 -19.00 -0.37
C MET A 174 -29.50 -18.46 -1.53
N LYS A 175 -30.82 -18.73 -1.50
CA LYS A 175 -31.76 -18.15 -2.47
C LYS A 175 -31.58 -16.65 -2.39
N ASN A 176 -31.03 -16.06 -3.46
CA ASN A 176 -30.90 -14.63 -3.71
C ASN A 176 -31.67 -13.79 -2.69
N LEU A 177 -31.03 -13.53 -1.54
CA LEU A 177 -31.44 -12.44 -0.68
C LEU A 177 -31.14 -11.23 -1.56
N LYS A 178 -32.16 -10.70 -2.26
CA LYS A 178 -32.08 -9.38 -2.88
C LYS A 178 -31.40 -8.52 -1.84
N GLN A 179 -30.16 -8.10 -2.08
CA GLN A 179 -29.49 -7.14 -1.22
C GLN A 179 -30.49 -6.00 -1.08
N LYS A 180 -31.11 -5.88 0.10
CA LYS A 180 -31.94 -4.73 0.39
C LYS A 180 -30.93 -3.60 0.43
N ALA A 181 -30.80 -2.89 -0.69
CA ALA A 181 -30.10 -1.63 -0.73
C ALA A 181 -30.70 -0.78 0.38
N LEU A 182 -29.88 -0.40 1.36
CA LEU A 182 -30.24 0.49 2.46
C LEU A 182 -30.33 1.93 1.93
N ILE A 183 -31.04 2.15 0.82
CA ILE A 183 -31.33 3.50 0.32
C ILE A 183 -32.66 3.91 0.93
N LYS A 184 -32.58 4.50 2.13
CA LYS A 184 -33.65 5.37 2.64
C LYS A 184 -33.40 6.77 2.11
N THR A 185 -34.29 7.28 1.26
CA THR A 185 -34.32 8.71 0.93
C THR A 185 -34.76 9.48 2.17
N VAL A 186 -33.87 10.30 2.74
CA VAL A 186 -34.19 11.21 3.84
C VAL A 186 -34.61 12.55 3.23
N GLN A 187 -35.86 12.96 3.45
CA GLN A 187 -36.28 14.34 3.19
C GLN A 187 -36.07 15.16 4.47
N LEU A 188 -35.16 16.13 4.40
CA LEU A 188 -34.93 17.08 5.48
C LEU A 188 -35.98 18.19 5.36
N GLY A 189 -36.85 18.35 6.35
CA GLY A 189 -37.76 19.49 6.46
C GLY A 189 -37.14 20.60 7.31
N GLY A 190 -37.18 21.84 6.83
CA GLY A 190 -36.67 23.03 7.52
C GLY A 190 -36.08 24.07 6.56
N GLN A 191 -35.95 25.33 6.99
CA GLN A 191 -35.10 26.30 6.28
C GLN A 191 -33.65 25.82 6.32
N ARG A 192 -32.88 26.06 5.26
CA ARG A 192 -31.45 25.72 5.26
C ARG A 192 -30.81 26.42 6.43
N ILE A 193 -29.91 25.73 7.13
CA ILE A 193 -29.23 26.30 8.28
C ILE A 193 -28.48 27.57 7.86
N ASP A 194 -27.92 27.59 6.64
CA ASP A 194 -27.33 28.76 6.00
C ASP A 194 -28.26 29.99 6.05
N ASP A 195 -29.54 29.82 5.74
CA ASP A 195 -30.55 30.90 5.72
C ASP A 195 -30.95 31.35 7.13
N THR A 196 -30.60 30.58 8.15
CA THR A 196 -30.95 30.83 9.56
C THR A 196 -29.80 31.44 10.34
N ILE A 197 -28.54 31.12 9.99
CA ILE A 197 -27.34 31.56 10.72
C ILE A 197 -26.63 32.73 10.01
N LEU A 198 -26.81 32.89 8.68
CA LEU A 198 -26.19 33.98 7.93
C LEU A 198 -26.97 35.29 8.12
N SER A 199 -26.49 36.13 9.03
CA SER A 199 -26.87 37.54 9.11
C SER A 199 -25.90 38.42 8.32
N THR A 200 -26.31 39.64 7.94
CA THR A 200 -25.50 40.62 7.19
C THR A 200 -24.04 40.78 7.67
N PRO A 201 -23.73 40.76 8.99
CA PRO A 201 -22.34 40.85 9.44
C PRO A 201 -21.48 39.60 9.21
N ASN A 202 -22.06 38.43 8.92
CA ASN A 202 -21.35 37.14 8.95
C ASN A 202 -21.27 36.48 7.56
N THR A 203 -21.77 37.17 6.53
CA THR A 203 -21.86 36.68 5.14
C THR A 203 -20.50 36.44 4.49
N PHE A 204 -19.42 37.01 5.03
CA PHE A 204 -18.05 36.84 4.52
C PHE A 204 -17.46 35.45 4.79
N LEU A 205 -18.05 34.66 5.70
CA LEU A 205 -17.70 33.25 5.91
C LEU A 205 -18.10 32.36 4.72
N LYS A 206 -18.88 32.92 3.79
CA LYS A 206 -19.33 32.28 2.55
C LYS A 206 -18.43 32.65 1.37
N GLN A 207 -17.10 32.56 1.55
CA GLN A 207 -16.20 32.63 0.39
C GLN A 207 -16.30 31.34 -0.40
N GLU A 208 -16.80 31.45 -1.63
CA GLU A 208 -16.97 30.37 -2.58
C GLU A 208 -15.61 29.96 -3.18
N ASP A 209 -15.33 28.66 -3.14
CA ASP A 209 -14.25 28.04 -3.91
C ASP A 209 -14.66 27.99 -5.40
N PRO A 210 -13.86 28.45 -6.39
CA PRO A 210 -14.32 28.72 -7.75
C PRO A 210 -14.70 27.49 -8.61
N HIS A 211 -14.80 26.29 -8.04
CA HIS A 211 -15.13 25.06 -8.75
C HIS A 211 -16.43 24.37 -8.31
N SER A 212 -17.26 25.02 -7.48
CA SER A 212 -18.57 24.50 -7.11
C SER A 212 -19.66 24.89 -8.12
N SER A 213 -19.88 24.07 -9.15
CA SER A 213 -21.15 24.11 -9.91
C SER A 213 -22.22 23.32 -9.15
N THR A 214 -23.18 24.04 -8.57
CA THR A 214 -24.37 23.45 -7.97
C THR A 214 -25.21 22.76 -9.05
N THR A 215 -25.17 21.43 -9.08
CA THR A 215 -26.14 20.63 -9.83
C THR A 215 -27.27 20.27 -8.89
N GLU A 216 -28.48 20.74 -9.19
CA GLU A 216 -29.70 20.37 -8.45
C GLU A 216 -29.90 18.84 -8.48
N LEU A 217 -30.08 18.26 -7.29
CA LEU A 217 -30.49 16.87 -7.09
C LEU A 217 -31.92 16.67 -7.61
N VAL A 218 -32.07 16.18 -8.83
CA VAL A 218 -33.34 15.59 -9.29
C VAL A 218 -33.38 14.13 -8.86
N ILE A 219 -34.13 13.85 -7.79
CA ILE A 219 -34.53 12.49 -7.42
C ILE A 219 -35.67 12.09 -8.36
N ALA A 220 -35.37 11.25 -9.36
CA ALA A 220 -36.38 10.69 -10.24
C ALA A 220 -37.25 9.66 -9.49
N ALA A 221 -38.53 9.97 -9.32
CA ALA A 221 -39.56 9.05 -8.84
C ALA A 221 -39.91 8.00 -9.93
N PRO A 222 -40.50 6.84 -9.56
CA PRO A 222 -40.64 5.71 -10.47
C PRO A 222 -41.70 5.95 -11.54
N TYR A 223 -41.38 5.51 -12.76
CA TYR A 223 -42.25 5.51 -13.95
C TYR A 223 -43.67 5.01 -13.63
N LYS A 224 -44.67 5.84 -13.99
CA LYS A 224 -46.05 5.39 -14.25
C LYS A 224 -46.49 5.84 -15.65
N ASN A 225 -47.04 4.90 -16.38
CA ASN A 225 -47.53 4.98 -17.77
C ASN A 225 -48.48 6.15 -18.05
N GLY A 226 -48.33 6.78 -19.22
CA GLY A 226 -49.32 7.66 -19.84
C GLY A 226 -48.84 8.31 -21.15
N HIS A 227 -49.50 7.94 -22.25
CA HIS A 227 -49.42 8.34 -23.67
C HIS A 227 -48.96 9.77 -24.12
N PRO A 228 -48.63 9.94 -25.42
CA PRO A 228 -47.66 10.92 -25.94
C PRO A 228 -48.30 12.24 -26.41
N PRO A 229 -47.48 13.27 -26.65
CA PRO A 229 -47.78 14.25 -27.70
C PRO A 229 -46.69 14.32 -28.78
N THR A 230 -47.18 14.51 -30.00
CA THR A 230 -46.55 14.67 -31.32
C THR A 230 -46.00 16.11 -31.54
N PRO A 231 -45.34 16.41 -32.70
CA PRO A 231 -44.18 17.30 -32.79
C PRO A 231 -44.48 18.73 -33.30
N GLU A 232 -43.70 19.71 -32.85
CA GLU A 232 -43.62 21.05 -33.46
C GLU A 232 -42.15 21.55 -33.37
N THR A 233 -41.40 21.46 -34.48
CA THR A 233 -41.11 22.50 -35.50
C THR A 233 -39.91 23.39 -35.18
N VAL A 234 -38.88 23.15 -35.99
CA VAL A 234 -37.65 23.93 -36.19
C VAL A 234 -37.96 25.32 -36.74
N PRO A 235 -37.11 26.33 -36.45
CA PRO A 235 -36.66 27.21 -37.52
C PRO A 235 -35.13 27.30 -37.61
N THR A 236 -34.65 26.90 -38.78
CA THR A 236 -33.36 27.24 -39.40
C THR A 236 -33.31 28.71 -39.80
N LEU A 237 -32.13 29.35 -39.74
CA LEU A 237 -31.62 30.31 -40.75
C LEU A 237 -30.09 30.60 -40.52
N THR A 238 -29.26 29.94 -41.34
CA THR A 238 -28.12 30.32 -42.21
C THR A 238 -27.32 31.67 -42.10
N PRO A 239 -26.16 31.87 -42.79
CA PRO A 239 -24.83 32.07 -42.16
C PRO A 239 -23.97 33.30 -42.62
N GLN A 240 -22.76 33.40 -42.02
CA GLN A 240 -21.49 34.05 -42.48
C GLN A 240 -21.16 35.54 -42.22
N GLN A 241 -19.96 35.75 -41.64
CA GLN A 241 -18.79 36.62 -42.03
C GLN A 241 -17.96 36.96 -40.76
N HIS A 242 -16.62 37.09 -40.69
CA HIS A 242 -15.44 36.84 -41.53
C HIS A 242 -14.18 37.02 -40.63
N LEU A 243 -13.04 36.36 -40.92
CA LEU A 243 -11.69 36.70 -40.44
C LEU A 243 -10.67 36.50 -41.60
N PRO A 244 -9.54 37.25 -41.66
CA PRO A 244 -8.73 37.41 -42.87
C PRO A 244 -7.51 36.47 -42.99
N GLN A 245 -7.07 36.27 -44.24
CA GLN A 245 -5.93 35.46 -44.69
C GLN A 245 -4.60 36.23 -44.77
N SER A 246 -3.48 35.51 -44.65
CA SER A 246 -2.18 35.86 -45.27
C SER A 246 -1.50 34.61 -45.87
N THR A 247 -0.82 34.80 -47.00
CA THR A 247 -0.31 33.84 -48.01
C THR A 247 1.17 33.46 -47.87
N LEU A 248 1.56 32.24 -48.29
CA LEU A 248 2.93 31.77 -48.66
C LEU A 248 2.85 30.69 -49.78
N PRO A 249 3.93 30.37 -50.56
CA PRO A 249 3.86 30.08 -52.00
C PRO A 249 3.90 28.60 -52.45
N ASP A 250 3.24 28.34 -53.59
CA ASP A 250 2.83 27.02 -54.16
C ASP A 250 3.93 26.08 -54.73
N GLN A 251 5.19 26.48 -54.82
CA GLN A 251 6.20 25.65 -55.52
C GLN A 251 6.79 24.50 -54.67
N ALA A 252 6.85 24.64 -53.34
CA ALA A 252 7.36 23.59 -52.46
C ALA A 252 6.38 22.43 -52.24
N VAL A 253 5.08 22.69 -52.38
CA VAL A 253 4.01 21.69 -52.14
C VAL A 253 3.87 20.72 -53.31
N MET A 254 4.10 21.17 -54.55
CA MET A 254 4.07 20.28 -55.72
C MET A 254 5.29 19.36 -55.81
N HIS A 255 6.49 19.82 -55.44
CA HIS A 255 7.69 18.99 -55.45
C HIS A 255 7.65 17.89 -54.36
N ASN A 256 7.12 18.21 -53.17
CA ASN A 256 6.92 17.22 -52.12
C ASN A 256 5.83 16.19 -52.46
N ARG A 257 4.79 16.57 -53.22
CA ARG A 257 3.74 15.62 -53.63
C ARG A 257 4.20 14.65 -54.72
N SER A 258 5.07 15.07 -55.65
CA SER A 258 5.61 14.12 -56.65
C SER A 258 6.64 13.17 -56.03
N ALA A 259 7.52 13.66 -55.16
CA ALA A 259 8.50 12.83 -54.45
C ALA A 259 7.83 11.80 -53.52
N LEU A 260 6.74 12.19 -52.85
CA LEU A 260 5.96 11.29 -52.00
C LEU A 260 5.22 10.21 -52.83
N SER A 261 4.71 10.58 -54.01
CA SER A 261 4.03 9.63 -54.90
C SER A 261 5.02 8.64 -55.55
N GLU A 262 6.22 9.07 -55.91
CA GLU A 262 7.27 8.19 -56.46
C GLU A 262 7.84 7.25 -55.38
N SER A 263 8.03 7.76 -54.16
CA SER A 263 8.42 6.94 -53.00
C SER A 263 7.34 5.92 -52.65
N HIS A 264 6.06 6.29 -52.71
CA HIS A 264 4.95 5.38 -52.47
C HIS A 264 4.80 4.32 -53.57
N ALA A 265 5.01 4.69 -54.84
CA ALA A 265 5.01 3.73 -55.95
C ALA A 265 6.18 2.74 -55.87
N ALA A 266 7.39 3.21 -55.51
CA ALA A 266 8.54 2.34 -55.25
C ALA A 266 8.31 1.39 -54.06
N PHE A 267 7.68 1.88 -52.99
CA PHE A 267 7.29 1.09 -51.83
C PHE A 267 6.26 0.00 -52.19
N LEU A 268 5.27 0.32 -53.02
CA LEU A 268 4.27 -0.67 -53.47
C LEU A 268 4.90 -1.73 -54.38
N SER A 269 5.85 -1.36 -55.24
CA SER A 269 6.55 -2.32 -56.10
C SER A 269 7.43 -3.27 -55.28
N LEU A 270 8.20 -2.75 -54.32
CA LEU A 270 8.99 -3.55 -53.37
C LEU A 270 8.12 -4.47 -52.52
N ARG A 271 6.95 -4.02 -52.08
CA ARG A 271 5.98 -4.82 -51.32
C ARG A 271 5.37 -5.93 -52.16
N THR A 272 5.15 -5.70 -53.46
CA THR A 272 4.59 -6.70 -54.37
C THR A 272 5.62 -7.80 -54.67
N GLU A 273 6.89 -7.42 -54.90
CA GLU A 273 7.99 -8.38 -55.06
C GLU A 273 8.26 -9.18 -53.76
N ALA A 274 8.20 -8.52 -52.60
CA ALA A 274 8.36 -9.17 -51.30
C ALA A 274 7.22 -10.17 -51.03
N LEU A 275 5.96 -9.83 -51.33
CA LEU A 275 4.82 -10.75 -51.21
C LEU A 275 4.93 -11.95 -52.15
N GLN A 276 5.50 -11.75 -53.35
CA GLN A 276 5.71 -12.82 -54.31
C GLN A 276 6.81 -13.79 -53.84
N GLN A 277 7.92 -13.27 -53.28
CA GLN A 277 8.96 -14.09 -52.66
C GLN A 277 8.46 -14.80 -51.39
N GLN A 278 7.59 -14.16 -50.61
CA GLN A 278 6.95 -14.78 -49.44
C GLN A 278 6.01 -15.92 -49.86
N GLY A 279 5.26 -15.76 -50.96
CA GLY A 279 4.42 -16.81 -51.53
C GLY A 279 5.21 -18.02 -52.03
N GLU A 280 6.35 -17.78 -52.68
CA GLU A 280 7.28 -18.85 -53.11
C GLU A 280 7.90 -19.58 -51.91
N MET A 281 8.22 -18.84 -50.84
CA MET A 281 8.78 -19.41 -49.60
C MET A 281 7.74 -20.19 -48.78
N ILE A 282 6.47 -19.75 -48.79
CA ILE A 282 5.34 -20.48 -48.18
C ILE A 282 5.05 -21.78 -48.95
N GLN A 283 5.13 -21.78 -50.28
CA GLN A 283 5.02 -23.03 -51.07
C GLN A 283 6.20 -23.98 -50.81
N LEU A 284 7.41 -23.44 -50.65
CA LEU A 284 8.58 -24.24 -50.29
C LEU A 284 8.45 -24.82 -48.88
N GLN A 285 7.95 -24.05 -47.91
CA GLN A 285 7.67 -24.53 -46.55
C GLN A 285 6.55 -25.56 -46.52
N ALA A 286 5.45 -25.37 -47.25
CA ALA A 286 4.36 -26.34 -47.33
C ALA A 286 4.80 -27.67 -47.96
N SER A 287 5.64 -27.63 -49.00
CA SER A 287 6.20 -28.84 -49.62
C SER A 287 7.24 -29.55 -48.75
N LEU A 288 8.03 -28.80 -47.97
CA LEU A 288 8.93 -29.35 -46.95
C LEU A 288 8.16 -29.96 -45.78
N MET A 289 7.03 -29.37 -45.38
CA MET A 289 6.15 -29.83 -44.30
C MET A 289 5.40 -31.12 -44.68
N GLU A 290 4.92 -31.26 -45.92
CA GLU A 290 4.38 -32.53 -46.44
C GLU A 290 5.43 -33.64 -46.49
N GLN A 291 6.69 -33.33 -46.78
CA GLN A 291 7.79 -34.30 -46.79
C GLN A 291 8.28 -34.68 -45.37
N THR A 292 8.17 -33.78 -44.38
CA THR A 292 8.52 -34.07 -42.98
C THR A 292 7.41 -34.80 -42.21
N MET A 293 6.13 -34.58 -42.57
CA MET A 293 5.01 -35.33 -41.97
C MET A 293 4.94 -36.81 -42.37
N ALA A 294 5.72 -37.25 -43.37
CA ALA A 294 5.76 -38.65 -43.81
C ALA A 294 6.70 -39.55 -42.98
N VAL A 295 7.52 -39.00 -42.06
CA VAL A 295 8.53 -39.78 -41.32
C VAL A 295 8.61 -39.36 -39.84
N ILE A 296 7.52 -39.46 -39.09
CA ILE A 296 7.59 -39.57 -37.61
C ILE A 296 6.54 -40.60 -37.17
N PRO A 297 6.92 -41.73 -36.55
CA PRO A 297 5.96 -42.69 -36.02
C PRO A 297 5.31 -42.12 -34.77
N SER A 298 3.99 -41.93 -34.78
CA SER A 298 3.19 -41.66 -33.59
C SER A 298 3.26 -42.87 -32.65
N ALA A 299 3.95 -42.72 -31.51
CA ALA A 299 3.77 -43.62 -30.39
C ALA A 299 2.54 -43.16 -29.59
N PRO A 300 1.49 -43.98 -29.42
CA PRO A 300 0.35 -43.63 -28.58
C PRO A 300 0.78 -43.69 -27.11
N PHE A 301 0.63 -42.59 -26.38
CA PHE A 301 0.66 -42.59 -24.92
C PHE A 301 -0.60 -43.28 -24.41
N VAL A 302 -0.44 -44.44 -23.77
CA VAL A 302 -1.52 -45.17 -23.11
C VAL A 302 -1.55 -44.72 -21.65
N ALA A 303 -2.41 -43.74 -21.34
CA ALA A 303 -2.82 -43.47 -19.96
C ALA A 303 -3.66 -44.65 -19.45
N GLU A 304 -3.45 -45.09 -18.20
CA GLU A 304 -4.27 -46.14 -17.60
C GLU A 304 -5.74 -45.70 -17.50
N PRO A 305 -6.71 -46.51 -18.00
CA PRO A 305 -8.11 -46.13 -18.03
C PRO A 305 -8.77 -46.42 -16.67
N SER A 306 -9.07 -45.39 -15.89
CA SER A 306 -9.87 -45.56 -14.66
C SER A 306 -11.18 -44.75 -14.59
N HIS A 307 -11.51 -43.94 -15.61
CA HIS A 307 -12.82 -43.27 -15.72
C HIS A 307 -13.43 -43.41 -17.11
N SER A 308 -14.75 -43.60 -17.18
CA SER A 308 -15.51 -43.64 -18.44
C SER A 308 -15.53 -42.25 -19.07
N VAL A 309 -14.90 -42.06 -20.23
CA VAL A 309 -14.96 -40.81 -21.00
C VAL A 309 -16.35 -40.66 -21.62
N VAL A 310 -17.00 -39.51 -21.41
CA VAL A 310 -18.30 -39.14 -22.01
C VAL A 310 -18.11 -38.61 -23.42
N TRP A 311 -17.19 -37.65 -23.58
CA TRP A 311 -16.79 -37.07 -24.87
C TRP A 311 -15.27 -36.90 -24.89
N ASN A 312 -14.63 -37.31 -25.97
CA ASN A 312 -13.19 -37.17 -26.17
C ASN A 312 -12.86 -35.92 -27.02
N GLU A 313 -11.58 -35.68 -27.27
CA GLU A 313 -11.10 -34.52 -28.03
C GLU A 313 -11.69 -34.44 -29.45
N THR A 314 -11.94 -35.57 -30.11
CA THR A 314 -12.56 -35.59 -31.45
C THR A 314 -14.00 -35.10 -31.39
N ASP A 315 -14.75 -35.51 -30.36
CA ASP A 315 -16.10 -35.04 -30.11
C ASP A 315 -16.12 -33.53 -29.79
N LEU A 316 -15.18 -33.05 -28.97
CA LEU A 316 -15.05 -31.64 -28.60
C LEU A 316 -14.66 -30.76 -29.80
N LEU A 317 -13.78 -31.26 -30.67
CA LEU A 317 -13.48 -30.62 -31.95
C LEU A 317 -14.71 -30.57 -32.85
N ALA A 318 -15.50 -31.65 -32.91
CA ALA A 318 -16.75 -31.67 -33.67
C ALA A 318 -17.76 -30.65 -33.12
N PHE A 319 -17.86 -30.50 -31.80
CA PHE A 319 -18.69 -29.45 -31.19
C PHE A 319 -18.23 -28.04 -31.58
N ALA A 320 -16.91 -27.78 -31.46
CA ALA A 320 -16.29 -26.48 -31.76
C ALA A 320 -16.45 -26.07 -33.23
N LYS A 321 -16.05 -26.91 -34.20
CA LYS A 321 -16.02 -26.54 -35.63
C LYS A 321 -17.04 -27.24 -36.52
N GLY A 322 -17.52 -28.41 -36.11
CA GLY A 322 -18.36 -29.31 -36.90
C GLY A 322 -19.83 -29.33 -36.48
N SER A 323 -20.43 -30.53 -36.53
CA SER A 323 -21.85 -30.79 -36.26
C SER A 323 -22.09 -31.05 -34.76
N ILE A 324 -23.10 -30.39 -34.17
CA ILE A 324 -23.49 -30.65 -32.76
C ILE A 324 -24.27 -31.96 -32.66
N ALA A 325 -24.97 -32.36 -33.73
CA ALA A 325 -25.67 -33.64 -33.77
C ALA A 325 -24.72 -34.84 -33.68
N ASP A 326 -23.48 -34.69 -34.12
CA ASP A 326 -22.47 -35.75 -34.03
C ASP A 326 -22.04 -35.99 -32.58
N VAL A 327 -22.22 -35.00 -31.70
CA VAL A 327 -21.79 -35.03 -30.29
C VAL A 327 -22.97 -35.34 -29.37
N PHE A 328 -24.11 -34.68 -29.57
CA PHE A 328 -25.28 -34.82 -28.71
C PHE A 328 -26.36 -35.75 -29.29
N GLY A 329 -26.29 -36.12 -30.56
CA GLY A 329 -27.29 -36.97 -31.20
C GLY A 329 -28.21 -36.19 -32.16
N GLN A 330 -28.93 -36.95 -33.00
CA GLN A 330 -29.64 -36.42 -34.16
C GLN A 330 -30.77 -35.44 -33.82
N GLU A 331 -31.30 -35.44 -32.60
CA GLU A 331 -32.28 -34.46 -32.16
C GLU A 331 -31.73 -33.03 -32.09
N TYR A 332 -30.40 -32.86 -32.03
CA TYR A 332 -29.73 -31.55 -32.09
C TYR A 332 -29.45 -31.08 -33.53
N ALA A 333 -29.73 -31.89 -34.57
CA ALA A 333 -29.40 -31.55 -35.96
C ALA A 333 -30.06 -30.26 -36.48
N ILE A 334 -31.19 -29.85 -35.89
CA ILE A 334 -31.81 -28.56 -36.22
C ILE A 334 -30.91 -27.38 -35.83
N ILE A 335 -30.11 -27.49 -34.76
CA ILE A 335 -29.21 -26.44 -34.30
C ILE A 335 -28.07 -26.22 -35.30
N ASP A 336 -27.65 -27.25 -36.03
CA ASP A 336 -26.67 -27.12 -37.12
C ASP A 336 -27.17 -26.23 -38.28
N THR A 337 -28.49 -25.98 -38.37
CA THR A 337 -29.07 -25.10 -39.39
C THR A 337 -29.11 -23.63 -38.98
N TYR A 338 -28.86 -23.31 -37.70
CA TYR A 338 -28.87 -21.93 -37.22
C TYR A 338 -27.60 -21.22 -37.66
N HIS A 339 -27.74 -19.92 -37.98
CA HIS A 339 -26.61 -19.11 -38.43
C HIS A 339 -25.55 -18.88 -37.34
N ARG A 340 -25.93 -19.04 -36.07
CA ARG A 340 -25.07 -19.00 -34.88
C ARG A 340 -25.56 -20.01 -33.84
N ARG A 341 -24.64 -20.49 -33.01
CA ARG A 341 -24.92 -21.33 -31.83
C ARG A 341 -23.78 -21.22 -30.81
N VAL A 342 -23.99 -21.75 -29.62
CA VAL A 342 -22.91 -21.93 -28.63
C VAL A 342 -21.86 -22.91 -29.15
N ARG A 343 -20.59 -22.54 -29.00
CA ARG A 343 -19.43 -23.34 -29.40
C ARG A 343 -18.32 -23.20 -28.36
N LEU A 344 -17.47 -24.20 -28.30
CA LEU A 344 -16.14 -24.06 -27.68
C LEU A 344 -15.19 -23.39 -28.69
N PRO A 345 -14.06 -22.82 -28.24
CA PRO A 345 -13.04 -22.30 -29.12
C PRO A 345 -12.44 -23.40 -30.00
N MET A 346 -11.86 -23.00 -31.12
CA MET A 346 -11.13 -23.89 -32.01
C MET A 346 -9.63 -23.88 -31.67
N PRO A 347 -8.85 -24.90 -32.09
CA PRO A 347 -7.40 -24.82 -32.05
C PRO A 347 -6.89 -23.53 -32.71
N PRO A 348 -5.83 -22.91 -32.16
CA PRO A 348 -4.99 -23.40 -31.07
C PRO A 348 -5.54 -23.15 -29.65
N TYR A 349 -6.74 -22.57 -29.49
CA TYR A 349 -7.32 -22.18 -28.19
C TYR A 349 -8.38 -23.14 -27.65
N LEU A 350 -8.51 -24.34 -28.23
CA LEU A 350 -9.34 -25.41 -27.66
C LEU A 350 -8.61 -26.03 -26.47
N LEU A 351 -8.88 -25.52 -25.28
CA LEU A 351 -8.19 -25.90 -24.04
C LEU A 351 -8.98 -26.93 -23.21
N VAL A 352 -9.50 -27.96 -23.88
CA VAL A 352 -10.18 -29.10 -23.25
C VAL A 352 -9.94 -30.37 -24.06
N SER A 353 -9.48 -31.42 -23.39
CA SER A 353 -9.12 -32.70 -23.99
C SER A 353 -10.25 -33.73 -23.91
N ARG A 354 -11.05 -33.70 -22.84
CA ARG A 354 -12.15 -34.66 -22.62
C ARG A 354 -13.15 -34.22 -21.55
N VAL A 355 -14.32 -34.84 -21.59
CA VAL A 355 -15.36 -34.80 -20.56
C VAL A 355 -15.46 -36.17 -19.90
N THR A 356 -15.29 -36.23 -18.58
CA THR A 356 -15.28 -37.50 -17.83
C THR A 356 -16.56 -37.74 -17.05
N HIS A 357 -17.27 -36.67 -16.67
CA HIS A 357 -18.54 -36.76 -15.96
C HIS A 357 -19.54 -35.73 -16.46
N LEU A 358 -20.81 -36.13 -16.50
CA LEU A 358 -21.93 -35.27 -16.86
C LEU A 358 -23.13 -35.56 -15.97
N LYS A 359 -23.69 -34.52 -15.36
CA LYS A 359 -24.94 -34.55 -14.62
C LYS A 359 -25.83 -33.40 -15.11
N GLY A 360 -26.68 -33.70 -16.07
CA GLY A 360 -27.66 -32.77 -16.62
C GLY A 360 -28.74 -33.54 -17.36
N GLU A 361 -29.88 -32.91 -17.59
CA GLU A 361 -31.00 -33.48 -18.35
C GLU A 361 -31.36 -32.52 -19.48
N ARG A 362 -31.41 -33.05 -20.70
CA ARG A 362 -31.70 -32.27 -21.91
C ARG A 362 -33.07 -31.60 -21.82
N GLY A 363 -33.14 -30.33 -22.19
CA GLY A 363 -34.36 -29.52 -22.12
C GLY A 363 -34.75 -29.07 -20.69
N VAL A 364 -33.93 -29.36 -19.67
CA VAL A 364 -34.25 -29.03 -18.27
C VAL A 364 -33.20 -28.08 -17.68
N PHE A 365 -33.56 -26.80 -17.57
CA PHE A 365 -32.73 -25.76 -16.95
C PHE A 365 -32.82 -25.80 -15.41
N LYS A 366 -32.14 -26.79 -14.82
CA LYS A 366 -31.94 -26.96 -13.36
C LYS A 366 -30.47 -27.14 -13.05
N ALA A 367 -30.11 -27.09 -11.76
CA ALA A 367 -28.73 -27.28 -11.32
C ALA A 367 -28.09 -28.53 -11.98
N SER A 368 -26.94 -28.33 -12.61
CA SER A 368 -26.25 -29.33 -13.44
C SER A 368 -24.74 -29.21 -13.28
N ALA A 369 -24.02 -30.29 -13.56
CA ALA A 369 -22.57 -30.33 -13.42
C ALA A 369 -21.89 -31.10 -14.55
N MET A 370 -20.63 -30.78 -14.80
CA MET A 370 -19.75 -31.44 -15.77
C MET A 370 -18.33 -31.46 -15.21
N THR A 371 -17.61 -32.55 -15.41
CA THR A 371 -16.16 -32.62 -15.16
C THR A 371 -15.42 -32.72 -16.48
N THR A 372 -14.50 -31.79 -16.71
CA THR A 372 -13.65 -31.74 -17.91
C THR A 372 -12.18 -31.83 -17.54
N GLU A 373 -11.38 -32.33 -18.47
CA GLU A 373 -9.93 -32.42 -18.32
C GLU A 373 -9.23 -31.79 -19.52
N TYR A 374 -8.12 -31.10 -19.26
CA TYR A 374 -7.21 -30.56 -20.25
C TYR A 374 -5.78 -31.01 -19.96
N ASP A 375 -5.19 -31.74 -20.90
CA ASP A 375 -3.78 -32.14 -20.85
C ASP A 375 -2.93 -31.01 -21.43
N ILE A 376 -2.03 -30.44 -20.62
CA ILE A 376 -1.14 -29.37 -21.06
C ILE A 376 -0.03 -30.00 -21.92
N PRO A 377 0.11 -29.64 -23.21
CA PRO A 377 1.12 -30.24 -24.08
C PRO A 377 2.55 -29.94 -23.60
N GLU A 378 3.48 -30.86 -23.85
CA GLU A 378 4.92 -30.56 -23.74
C GLU A 378 5.34 -29.52 -24.78
N ASN A 379 6.20 -28.58 -24.36
CA ASN A 379 6.66 -27.43 -25.14
C ASN A 379 5.51 -26.64 -25.77
N ALA A 380 4.47 -26.38 -24.97
CA ALA A 380 3.32 -25.63 -25.44
C ALA A 380 3.75 -24.20 -25.79
N TRP A 381 3.30 -23.73 -26.96
CA TRP A 381 3.75 -22.46 -27.56
C TRP A 381 3.51 -21.20 -26.71
N TYR A 382 2.68 -21.32 -25.67
CA TYR A 382 2.29 -20.23 -24.77
C TYR A 382 3.03 -20.24 -23.42
N THR A 383 3.90 -21.21 -23.13
CA THR A 383 4.49 -21.38 -21.80
C THR A 383 5.77 -20.57 -21.60
N VAL A 384 6.06 -20.25 -20.34
CA VAL A 384 7.34 -19.72 -19.87
C VAL A 384 7.93 -20.71 -18.88
N ASP A 385 9.09 -21.29 -19.20
CA ASP A 385 9.72 -22.38 -18.42
C ASP A 385 8.74 -23.52 -18.08
N GLY A 386 7.93 -23.90 -19.07
CA GLY A 386 6.93 -24.96 -18.94
C GLY A 386 5.73 -24.62 -18.05
N GLN A 387 5.56 -23.37 -17.60
CA GLN A 387 4.38 -22.94 -16.85
C GLN A 387 3.38 -22.23 -17.75
N ILE A 388 2.09 -22.53 -17.57
CA ILE A 388 1.02 -21.92 -18.37
C ILE A 388 0.76 -20.47 -17.95
N PRO A 389 0.36 -19.59 -18.88
CA PRO A 389 -0.03 -18.24 -18.55
C PRO A 389 -1.44 -18.21 -17.94
N TRP A 390 -1.78 -17.08 -17.33
CA TRP A 390 -3.05 -16.85 -16.65
C TRP A 390 -4.24 -17.14 -17.56
N ALA A 391 -4.18 -16.68 -18.80
CA ALA A 391 -5.22 -16.88 -19.81
C ALA A 391 -5.61 -18.36 -19.95
N VAL A 392 -4.61 -19.26 -20.04
CA VAL A 392 -4.83 -20.70 -20.30
C VAL A 392 -5.46 -21.37 -19.09
N ALA A 393 -5.02 -21.01 -17.87
CA ALA A 393 -5.63 -21.49 -16.64
C ALA A 393 -7.10 -21.10 -16.53
N VAL A 394 -7.47 -19.86 -16.87
CA VAL A 394 -8.88 -19.43 -16.76
C VAL A 394 -9.74 -20.01 -17.89
N GLU A 395 -9.22 -19.99 -19.11
CA GLU A 395 -9.95 -20.38 -20.33
C GLU A 395 -10.24 -21.88 -20.40
N SER A 396 -9.39 -22.74 -19.83
CA SER A 396 -9.64 -24.19 -19.78
C SER A 396 -10.89 -24.56 -18.95
N GLY A 397 -11.40 -23.64 -18.12
CA GLY A 397 -12.65 -23.79 -17.36
C GLY A 397 -13.95 -23.47 -18.13
N GLN A 398 -13.88 -23.07 -19.41
CA GLN A 398 -15.03 -22.56 -20.20
C GLN A 398 -16.09 -23.59 -20.64
N CYS A 399 -16.04 -24.82 -20.10
CA CYS A 399 -16.97 -25.88 -20.50
C CYS A 399 -18.37 -25.73 -19.89
N ASP A 400 -18.66 -24.63 -19.20
CA ASP A 400 -20.02 -24.18 -18.93
C ASP A 400 -20.79 -23.91 -20.24
N LEU A 401 -20.11 -23.48 -21.30
CA LEU A 401 -20.64 -23.35 -22.67
C LEU A 401 -21.16 -24.69 -23.22
N LEU A 402 -20.35 -25.75 -23.07
CA LEU A 402 -20.73 -27.09 -23.52
C LEU A 402 -21.92 -27.61 -22.72
N LEU A 403 -21.91 -27.40 -21.40
CA LEU A 403 -22.98 -27.83 -20.50
C LEU A 403 -24.29 -27.10 -20.78
N ILE A 404 -24.29 -25.79 -20.98
CA ILE A 404 -25.51 -25.02 -21.27
C ILE A 404 -26.09 -25.34 -22.66
N SER A 405 -25.22 -25.61 -23.65
CA SER A 405 -25.63 -26.13 -24.96
C SER A 405 -26.26 -27.51 -24.85
N TYR A 406 -25.66 -28.42 -24.05
CA TYR A 406 -26.24 -29.73 -23.77
C TYR A 406 -27.62 -29.64 -23.11
N LEU A 407 -27.85 -28.71 -22.19
CA LEU A 407 -29.17 -28.49 -21.58
C LEU A 407 -30.20 -27.97 -22.60
N GLY A 408 -29.78 -27.41 -23.73
CA GLY A 408 -30.64 -27.07 -24.86
C GLY A 408 -30.84 -25.58 -25.09
N ILE A 409 -29.93 -24.71 -24.64
CA ILE A 409 -30.08 -23.26 -24.84
C ILE A 409 -30.18 -22.85 -26.31
N ASP A 410 -29.50 -23.58 -27.20
CA ASP A 410 -29.51 -23.27 -28.63
C ASP A 410 -30.89 -23.45 -29.27
N PHE A 411 -31.74 -24.34 -28.74
CA PHE A 411 -33.13 -24.46 -29.20
C PHE A 411 -33.97 -23.21 -28.89
N GLU A 412 -33.64 -22.50 -27.81
CA GLU A 412 -34.29 -21.24 -27.42
C GLU A 412 -33.69 -20.06 -28.18
N SER A 413 -32.35 -19.97 -28.23
CA SER A 413 -31.63 -18.85 -28.83
C SER A 413 -31.75 -18.79 -30.36
N LYS A 414 -31.81 -19.94 -31.05
CA LYS A 414 -31.98 -20.06 -32.51
C LYS A 414 -31.01 -19.20 -33.36
N GLY A 415 -29.83 -18.93 -32.82
CA GLY A 415 -28.81 -18.03 -33.41
C GLY A 415 -29.06 -16.53 -33.22
N GLU A 416 -30.19 -16.11 -32.66
CA GLU A 416 -30.52 -14.69 -32.46
C GLU A 416 -29.90 -14.11 -31.19
N ARG A 417 -29.53 -14.97 -30.22
CA ARG A 417 -28.91 -14.60 -28.95
C ARG A 417 -27.59 -15.32 -28.74
N ILE A 418 -26.58 -14.60 -28.27
CA ILE A 418 -25.21 -15.09 -28.11
C ILE A 418 -24.72 -14.98 -26.66
N TYR A 419 -23.82 -15.87 -26.28
CA TYR A 419 -23.29 -15.98 -24.93
C TYR A 419 -22.35 -14.81 -24.61
N ARG A 420 -22.49 -14.20 -23.43
CA ARG A 420 -21.46 -13.32 -22.86
C ARG A 420 -21.34 -13.52 -21.34
N LEU A 421 -20.09 -13.57 -20.86
CA LEU A 421 -19.76 -13.53 -19.43
C LEU A 421 -19.99 -12.11 -18.90
N LEU A 422 -20.55 -12.00 -17.70
CA LEU A 422 -20.86 -10.73 -17.04
C LEU A 422 -20.01 -10.51 -15.80
N ASP A 423 -19.97 -11.48 -14.89
CA ASP A 423 -19.30 -11.32 -13.60
C ASP A 423 -18.67 -12.64 -13.17
N CYS A 424 -17.50 -12.59 -12.54
CA CYS A 424 -16.92 -13.71 -11.81
C CYS A 424 -15.92 -13.22 -10.76
N THR A 425 -15.55 -14.11 -9.84
CA THR A 425 -14.43 -13.93 -8.91
C THR A 425 -13.49 -15.12 -9.06
N LEU A 426 -12.23 -14.85 -9.42
CA LEU A 426 -11.18 -15.85 -9.55
C LEU A 426 -10.36 -15.90 -8.25
N THR A 427 -9.94 -17.08 -7.82
CA THR A 427 -9.02 -17.25 -6.69
C THR A 427 -8.04 -18.36 -6.99
N PHE A 428 -6.76 -18.02 -7.10
CA PHE A 428 -5.67 -18.98 -7.24
C PHE A 428 -5.24 -19.44 -5.86
N LEU A 429 -4.98 -20.73 -5.71
CA LEU A 429 -4.71 -21.38 -4.42
C LEU A 429 -3.30 -21.97 -4.35
N GLU A 430 -2.71 -22.26 -5.51
CA GLU A 430 -1.39 -22.85 -5.68
C GLU A 430 -0.70 -22.18 -6.87
N ASP A 431 0.56 -22.54 -7.12
CA ASP A 431 1.30 -22.10 -8.31
C ASP A 431 0.56 -22.47 -9.61
N LEU A 432 0.81 -21.69 -10.67
CA LEU A 432 0.25 -21.97 -11.98
C LEU A 432 0.71 -23.36 -12.49
N PRO A 433 -0.18 -24.14 -13.12
CA PRO A 433 0.12 -25.47 -13.64
C PRO A 433 1.25 -25.50 -14.68
N GLN A 434 1.86 -26.67 -14.82
CA GLN A 434 2.96 -26.91 -15.75
C GLN A 434 2.60 -27.86 -16.90
N GLU A 435 3.43 -27.85 -17.94
CA GLU A 435 3.38 -28.82 -19.03
C GLU A 435 3.35 -30.26 -18.54
N SER A 436 2.71 -31.13 -19.30
CA SER A 436 2.46 -32.54 -18.94
C SER A 436 1.55 -32.77 -17.74
N GLU A 437 1.08 -31.72 -17.06
CA GLU A 437 0.02 -31.83 -16.07
C GLU A 437 -1.37 -31.82 -16.72
N THR A 438 -2.32 -32.44 -16.05
CA THR A 438 -3.73 -32.45 -16.44
C THR A 438 -4.51 -31.54 -15.50
N LEU A 439 -5.20 -30.55 -16.07
CA LEU A 439 -6.17 -29.72 -15.36
C LEU A 439 -7.54 -30.37 -15.39
N ARG A 440 -8.11 -30.64 -14.21
CA ARG A 440 -9.47 -31.19 -14.06
C ARG A 440 -10.39 -30.13 -13.49
N TYR A 441 -11.40 -29.72 -14.26
CA TYR A 441 -12.42 -28.76 -13.84
C TYR A 441 -13.71 -29.45 -13.44
N ASP A 442 -14.18 -29.19 -12.22
CA ASP A 442 -15.53 -29.53 -11.78
C ASP A 442 -16.45 -28.32 -11.92
N ILE A 443 -17.18 -28.26 -13.04
CA ILE A 443 -18.01 -27.14 -13.44
C ILE A 443 -19.44 -27.38 -13.00
N LYS A 444 -20.07 -26.38 -12.39
CA LYS A 444 -21.44 -26.44 -11.89
C LYS A 444 -22.22 -25.23 -12.41
N ILE A 445 -23.31 -25.46 -13.12
CA ILE A 445 -24.36 -24.44 -13.29
C ILE A 445 -25.27 -24.55 -12.08
N ASN A 446 -25.22 -23.54 -11.24
CA ASN A 446 -25.86 -23.50 -9.92
C ASN A 446 -27.34 -23.15 -10.02
N SER A 447 -27.70 -22.16 -10.83
CA SER A 447 -29.08 -21.71 -10.98
C SER A 447 -29.31 -20.89 -12.26
N PHE A 448 -30.57 -20.65 -12.56
CA PHE A 448 -31.03 -19.88 -13.72
C PHE A 448 -31.93 -18.73 -13.28
N SER A 449 -31.89 -17.63 -14.00
CA SER A 449 -32.80 -16.50 -13.84
C SER A 449 -33.31 -16.03 -15.19
N ARG A 450 -34.61 -15.79 -15.31
CA ARG A 450 -35.24 -15.28 -16.53
C ARG A 450 -35.87 -13.93 -16.27
N ASN A 451 -35.68 -13.01 -17.22
CA ASN A 451 -36.40 -11.75 -17.28
C ASN A 451 -36.87 -11.51 -18.71
N GLY A 452 -38.16 -11.75 -18.98
CA GLY A 452 -38.66 -11.83 -20.35
C GLY A 452 -37.96 -12.95 -21.12
N ASP A 453 -37.44 -12.63 -22.30
CA ASP A 453 -36.74 -13.56 -23.18
C ASP A 453 -35.24 -13.71 -22.87
N SER A 454 -34.71 -12.93 -21.91
CA SER A 454 -33.30 -13.01 -21.51
C SER A 454 -33.10 -14.07 -20.43
N LEU A 455 -32.25 -15.05 -20.72
CA LEU A 455 -31.77 -16.04 -19.76
C LEU A 455 -30.40 -15.65 -19.22
N LEU A 456 -30.30 -15.63 -17.90
CA LEU A 456 -29.03 -15.62 -17.17
C LEU A 456 -28.86 -16.96 -16.47
N PHE A 457 -27.62 -17.42 -16.38
CA PHE A 457 -27.26 -18.56 -15.56
C PHE A 457 -26.05 -18.26 -14.69
N PHE A 458 -26.05 -18.85 -13.51
CA PHE A 458 -25.02 -18.66 -12.50
C PHE A 458 -24.24 -19.95 -12.36
N PHE A 459 -22.91 -19.86 -12.37
CA PHE A 459 -22.04 -21.02 -12.39
C PHE A 459 -20.77 -20.80 -11.57
N SER A 460 -20.09 -21.90 -11.28
CA SER A 460 -18.82 -21.93 -10.55
C SER A 460 -18.01 -23.12 -11.02
N TYR A 461 -16.69 -23.06 -10.87
CA TYR A 461 -15.84 -24.22 -11.09
C TYR A 461 -14.73 -24.32 -10.06
N GLU A 462 -14.25 -25.54 -9.87
CA GLU A 462 -13.08 -25.90 -9.08
C GLU A 462 -12.08 -26.60 -10.01
N CYS A 463 -10.87 -26.10 -10.11
CA CYS A 463 -9.80 -26.65 -10.95
C CYS A 463 -8.78 -27.39 -10.09
N PHE A 464 -8.44 -28.61 -10.50
CA PHE A 464 -7.50 -29.47 -9.81
C PHE A 464 -6.36 -29.91 -10.71
N VAL A 465 -5.17 -30.00 -10.14
CA VAL A 465 -4.05 -30.78 -10.67
C VAL A 465 -3.82 -31.94 -9.71
N LYS A 466 -4.02 -33.17 -10.20
CA LYS A 466 -4.11 -34.36 -9.33
C LYS A 466 -5.18 -34.14 -8.24
N ASP A 467 -4.77 -34.19 -6.96
CA ASP A 467 -5.66 -33.98 -5.81
C ASP A 467 -5.63 -32.54 -5.26
N LYS A 468 -4.79 -31.66 -5.81
CA LYS A 468 -4.66 -30.27 -5.35
C LYS A 468 -5.57 -29.34 -6.13
N MET A 469 -6.35 -28.52 -5.44
CA MET A 469 -7.11 -27.45 -6.07
C MET A 469 -6.19 -26.26 -6.34
N VAL A 470 -6.06 -25.84 -7.59
CA VAL A 470 -5.12 -24.78 -8.01
C VAL A 470 -5.81 -23.46 -8.29
N LEU A 471 -7.06 -23.50 -8.75
CA LEU A 471 -7.86 -22.34 -9.12
C LEU A 471 -9.33 -22.64 -8.83
N LYS A 472 -10.07 -21.64 -8.37
CA LYS A 472 -11.53 -21.68 -8.34
C LYS A 472 -12.14 -20.42 -8.92
N MET A 473 -13.35 -20.56 -9.42
CA MET A 473 -14.18 -19.44 -9.85
C MET A 473 -15.52 -19.46 -9.14
N ASP A 474 -15.77 -18.39 -8.40
CA ASP A 474 -16.99 -18.13 -7.65
C ASP A 474 -17.82 -17.03 -8.31
N GLY A 475 -19.14 -17.05 -8.11
CA GLY A 475 -20.03 -15.97 -8.55
C GLY A 475 -20.09 -15.75 -10.07
N GLY A 476 -19.78 -16.78 -10.87
CA GLY A 476 -19.91 -16.75 -12.32
C GLY A 476 -21.33 -16.43 -12.75
N CYS A 477 -21.48 -15.42 -13.61
CA CYS A 477 -22.75 -15.02 -14.18
C CYS A 477 -22.57 -14.78 -15.68
N ALA A 478 -23.35 -15.48 -16.49
CA ALA A 478 -23.37 -15.30 -17.94
C ALA A 478 -24.80 -15.27 -18.47
N GLY A 479 -24.96 -14.75 -19.68
CA GLY A 479 -26.27 -14.57 -20.30
C GLY A 479 -26.25 -14.65 -21.82
N PHE A 480 -27.46 -14.66 -22.39
CA PHE A 480 -27.71 -14.73 -23.82
C PHE A 480 -28.38 -13.46 -24.34
N PHE A 481 -27.66 -12.72 -25.19
CA PHE A 481 -28.03 -11.38 -25.61
C PHE A 481 -28.17 -11.27 -27.13
N THR A 482 -29.11 -10.45 -27.58
CA THR A 482 -29.20 -10.03 -28.98
C THR A 482 -28.10 -9.00 -29.28
N ASN A 483 -27.75 -8.82 -30.57
CA ASN A 483 -26.79 -7.80 -30.97
C ASN A 483 -27.22 -6.39 -30.50
N GLN A 484 -28.52 -6.07 -30.59
CA GLN A 484 -29.06 -4.78 -30.14
C GLN A 484 -28.89 -4.56 -28.62
N GLU A 485 -29.08 -5.59 -27.80
CA GLU A 485 -28.88 -5.51 -26.34
C GLU A 485 -27.40 -5.26 -26.01
N LEU A 486 -26.48 -5.84 -26.78
CA LEU A 486 -25.03 -5.66 -26.60
C LEU A 486 -24.56 -4.26 -27.04
N ASP A 487 -25.06 -3.75 -28.16
CA ASP A 487 -24.72 -2.41 -28.68
C ASP A 487 -25.16 -1.28 -27.73
N GLN A 488 -26.19 -1.53 -26.91
CA GLN A 488 -26.69 -0.61 -25.89
C GLN A 488 -25.90 -0.64 -24.58
N GLY A 489 -24.86 -1.48 -24.49
CA GLY A 489 -23.98 -1.57 -23.33
C GLY A 489 -23.36 -0.22 -22.95
N LYS A 490 -23.53 0.17 -21.69
CA LYS A 490 -22.95 1.41 -21.13
C LYS A 490 -21.52 1.25 -20.62
N GLY A 491 -20.95 0.04 -20.71
CA GLY A 491 -19.71 -0.31 -20.03
C GLY A 491 -19.89 -0.48 -18.52
N VAL A 492 -18.79 -0.63 -17.81
CA VAL A 492 -18.72 -0.68 -16.35
C VAL A 492 -19.00 0.71 -15.82
N ILE A 493 -20.08 0.86 -15.06
CA ILE A 493 -20.44 2.11 -14.40
C ILE A 493 -19.98 2.03 -12.95
N PHE A 494 -19.05 2.90 -12.57
CA PHE A 494 -18.67 3.10 -11.18
C PHE A 494 -19.72 3.95 -10.46
N THR A 495 -20.15 3.50 -9.29
CA THR A 495 -21.06 4.23 -8.43
C THR A 495 -20.35 5.42 -7.77
N GLU A 496 -21.11 6.46 -7.42
CA GLU A 496 -20.54 7.63 -6.71
C GLU A 496 -19.90 7.22 -5.38
N ALA A 497 -20.39 6.17 -4.73
CA ALA A 497 -19.80 5.60 -3.52
C ALA A 497 -18.42 4.96 -3.78
N GLU A 498 -18.25 4.20 -4.87
CA GLU A 498 -16.95 3.66 -5.28
C GLU A 498 -15.96 4.81 -5.60
N LEU A 499 -16.41 5.82 -6.35
CA LEU A 499 -15.58 6.98 -6.71
C LEU A 499 -15.23 7.86 -5.50
N ALA A 500 -16.15 8.04 -4.54
CA ALA A 500 -15.89 8.75 -3.30
C ALA A 500 -14.91 7.99 -2.41
N THR A 501 -15.04 6.66 -2.33
CA THR A 501 -14.08 5.80 -1.62
C THR A 501 -12.69 5.95 -2.22
N LYS A 502 -12.58 5.89 -3.55
CA LYS A 502 -11.31 6.09 -4.27
C LYS A 502 -10.69 7.47 -4.05
N ARG A 503 -11.51 8.54 -4.02
CA ARG A 503 -11.04 9.92 -3.73
C ARG A 503 -10.59 10.12 -2.28
N ALA A 504 -11.09 9.31 -1.34
CA ALA A 504 -10.74 9.40 0.08
C ALA A 504 -9.47 8.62 0.45
N ILE A 505 -8.85 7.91 -0.49
CA ILE A 505 -7.64 7.12 -0.27
C ILE A 505 -6.46 8.04 0.05
N LYS A 506 -5.71 7.69 1.09
CA LYS A 506 -4.45 8.37 1.41
C LYS A 506 -3.35 7.76 0.56
N LYS A 507 -2.59 8.62 -0.11
CA LYS A 507 -1.39 8.20 -0.83
C LYS A 507 -0.39 7.55 0.12
N GLN A 508 0.23 6.50 -0.36
CA GLN A 508 1.33 5.76 0.24
C GLN A 508 2.59 6.03 -0.59
N THR A 509 3.74 5.66 -0.04
CA THR A 509 5.03 5.77 -0.70
C THR A 509 5.70 4.41 -0.71
N PHE A 510 6.29 4.05 -1.85
CA PHE A 510 7.15 2.89 -1.98
C PHE A 510 8.41 3.32 -2.74
N GLU A 511 9.57 3.01 -2.18
CA GLU A 511 10.84 3.30 -2.82
C GLU A 511 11.24 2.12 -3.71
N ALA A 512 11.23 2.36 -5.02
CA ALA A 512 11.59 1.35 -6.00
C ALA A 512 13.09 1.02 -5.87
N PRO A 513 13.48 -0.28 -5.78
CA PRO A 513 14.90 -0.65 -5.72
C PRO A 513 15.71 -0.19 -6.93
N LEU A 514 15.08 -0.04 -8.10
CA LEU A 514 15.69 0.55 -9.28
C LEU A 514 14.85 1.72 -9.78
N ALA A 515 15.52 2.75 -10.31
CA ALA A 515 14.89 3.89 -10.97
C ALA A 515 15.07 3.76 -12.49
N CYS A 516 14.00 4.00 -13.25
CA CYS A 516 14.05 4.07 -14.71
C CYS A 516 13.44 5.39 -15.18
N ASP A 517 14.24 6.21 -15.87
CA ASP A 517 13.81 7.51 -16.40
C ASP A 517 12.82 7.38 -17.55
N LYS A 518 12.76 6.21 -18.19
CA LYS A 518 11.87 5.93 -19.32
C LYS A 518 10.45 5.67 -18.81
N THR A 519 9.50 6.44 -19.31
CA THR A 519 8.08 6.36 -18.91
C THR A 519 7.16 5.90 -20.03
N MET A 520 7.71 5.59 -21.20
CA MET A 520 6.99 5.10 -22.38
C MET A 520 7.79 3.99 -23.04
N PHE A 521 7.12 2.90 -23.42
CA PHE A 521 7.75 1.68 -23.95
C PHE A 521 6.99 1.22 -25.19
N ASP A 522 7.71 1.03 -26.28
CA ASP A 522 7.14 0.57 -27.54
C ASP A 522 7.08 -0.97 -27.61
N ARG A 523 6.69 -1.49 -28.78
CA ARG A 523 6.58 -2.93 -28.98
C ARG A 523 7.93 -3.64 -28.89
N GLN A 524 9.00 -3.00 -29.36
CA GLN A 524 10.34 -3.59 -29.32
C GLN A 524 10.83 -3.72 -27.87
N ASP A 525 10.51 -2.76 -27.02
CA ASP A 525 10.80 -2.81 -25.59
C ASP A 525 10.16 -4.02 -24.90
N LEU A 526 8.87 -4.28 -25.20
CA LEU A 526 8.16 -5.43 -24.65
C LEU A 526 8.73 -6.75 -25.18
N LEU A 527 9.19 -6.80 -26.44
CA LEU A 527 9.86 -7.97 -27.00
C LEU A 527 11.19 -8.27 -26.30
N TYR A 528 11.95 -7.26 -25.87
CA TYR A 528 13.14 -7.51 -25.04
C TYR A 528 12.77 -8.21 -23.73
N LEU A 529 11.65 -7.85 -23.11
CA LEU A 529 11.17 -8.51 -21.90
C LEU A 529 10.73 -9.96 -22.14
N THR A 530 10.21 -10.30 -23.34
CA THR A 530 9.94 -11.71 -23.69
C THR A 530 11.21 -12.55 -23.85
N GLN A 531 12.35 -11.90 -24.07
CA GLN A 531 13.66 -12.53 -24.25
C GLN A 531 14.48 -12.52 -22.94
N GLY A 532 13.94 -11.95 -21.86
CA GLY A 532 14.66 -11.75 -20.59
C GLY A 532 15.72 -10.66 -20.64
N ASP A 533 15.73 -9.80 -21.67
CA ASP A 533 16.68 -8.70 -21.83
C ASP A 533 16.15 -7.41 -21.19
N LEU A 534 16.19 -7.35 -19.87
CA LEU A 534 15.76 -6.17 -19.12
C LEU A 534 16.68 -4.97 -19.35
N THR A 535 17.97 -5.22 -19.65
CA THR A 535 18.95 -4.15 -19.86
C THR A 535 18.61 -3.33 -21.11
N SER A 536 18.28 -3.98 -22.22
CA SER A 536 17.86 -3.28 -23.44
C SER A 536 16.53 -2.54 -23.27
N CYS A 537 15.66 -2.98 -22.35
CA CYS A 537 14.37 -2.35 -22.07
C CYS A 537 14.46 -1.14 -21.14
N PHE A 538 15.12 -1.30 -19.98
CA PHE A 538 15.10 -0.34 -18.86
C PHE A 538 16.44 0.36 -18.60
N GLY A 539 17.57 -0.18 -19.08
CA GLY A 539 18.92 0.33 -18.89
C GLY A 539 19.85 -0.61 -18.12
N GLU A 540 21.15 -0.26 -18.07
CA GLU A 540 22.24 -1.09 -17.49
C GLU A 540 21.98 -1.54 -16.04
N ALA A 541 21.34 -0.71 -15.22
CA ALA A 541 21.04 -1.03 -13.82
C ALA A 541 20.11 -2.25 -13.64
N TYR A 542 19.39 -2.66 -14.69
CA TYR A 542 18.43 -3.78 -14.66
C TYR A 542 19.05 -5.12 -15.09
N GLN A 543 20.38 -5.20 -15.19
CA GLN A 543 21.06 -6.41 -15.60
C GLN A 543 20.89 -7.54 -14.56
N GLN A 544 20.24 -8.64 -14.97
CA GLN A 544 19.95 -9.74 -14.06
C GLN A 544 21.12 -10.71 -13.81
N HIS A 545 22.22 -10.62 -14.55
CA HIS A 545 23.35 -11.57 -14.49
C HIS A 545 22.95 -13.06 -14.52
N LYS A 546 21.86 -13.40 -15.24
CA LYS A 546 21.25 -14.75 -15.30
C LYS A 546 20.69 -15.29 -13.97
N GLN A 547 20.41 -14.42 -13.00
CA GLN A 547 19.84 -14.83 -11.72
C GLN A 547 18.37 -15.26 -11.83
N ASN A 548 17.57 -14.63 -12.70
CA ASN A 548 16.12 -14.86 -12.78
C ASN A 548 15.65 -15.17 -14.22
N PRO A 549 16.06 -16.32 -14.81
CA PRO A 549 15.79 -16.61 -16.21
C PRO A 549 14.30 -16.74 -16.56
N SER A 550 13.42 -16.97 -15.59
CA SER A 550 11.97 -17.13 -15.81
C SER A 550 11.17 -15.84 -15.60
N LEU A 551 11.80 -14.75 -15.17
CA LEU A 551 11.12 -13.46 -15.01
C LEU A 551 11.11 -12.71 -16.34
N LEU A 552 10.37 -13.27 -17.30
CA LEU A 552 10.18 -12.73 -18.65
C LEU A 552 8.68 -12.72 -18.99
N LEU A 553 8.28 -11.84 -19.92
CA LEU A 553 6.90 -11.81 -20.42
C LEU A 553 6.61 -13.04 -21.31
N PRO A 554 5.34 -13.46 -21.45
CA PRO A 554 4.97 -14.58 -22.31
C PRO A 554 5.47 -14.43 -23.75
N PRO A 555 5.57 -15.55 -24.51
CA PRO A 555 6.00 -15.52 -25.92
C PRO A 555 5.21 -14.51 -26.76
N GLN A 556 5.85 -13.97 -27.80
CA GLN A 556 5.30 -12.89 -28.62
C GLN A 556 3.85 -13.13 -29.10
N ASP A 557 3.49 -14.37 -29.44
CA ASP A 557 2.14 -14.70 -29.94
C ASP A 557 1.06 -14.62 -28.84
N MET A 558 1.45 -14.64 -27.57
CA MET A 558 0.60 -14.44 -26.39
C MET A 558 0.61 -13.00 -25.86
N LEU A 559 1.41 -12.09 -26.42
CA LEU A 559 1.42 -10.69 -25.96
C LEU A 559 0.08 -10.00 -26.27
N MET A 560 -0.60 -9.56 -25.22
CA MET A 560 -1.89 -8.86 -25.27
C MET A 560 -1.74 -7.35 -25.03
N ILE A 561 -0.50 -6.84 -25.12
CA ILE A 561 -0.13 -5.43 -25.08
C ILE A 561 0.91 -5.17 -26.17
N ASP A 562 0.73 -4.10 -26.96
CA ASP A 562 1.69 -3.67 -27.99
C ASP A 562 2.62 -2.55 -27.52
N ARG A 563 2.21 -1.75 -26.52
CA ARG A 563 3.01 -0.64 -25.97
C ARG A 563 2.51 -0.19 -24.60
N VAL A 564 3.40 0.40 -23.80
CA VAL A 564 3.07 1.14 -22.57
C VAL A 564 3.24 2.62 -22.86
N THR A 565 2.14 3.39 -22.85
CA THR A 565 2.15 4.81 -23.22
C THR A 565 2.43 5.74 -22.05
N SER A 566 2.32 5.26 -20.82
CA SER A 566 2.67 6.04 -19.63
C SER A 566 2.93 5.13 -18.43
N VAL A 567 4.00 5.43 -17.70
CA VAL A 567 4.30 4.90 -16.37
C VAL A 567 4.53 6.08 -15.43
N ASP A 568 3.74 6.15 -14.36
CA ASP A 568 3.97 7.06 -13.23
C ASP A 568 4.08 6.20 -11.96
N ALA A 569 5.30 5.96 -11.48
CA ALA A 569 5.58 5.09 -10.33
C ALA A 569 4.97 5.61 -9.02
N GLN A 570 4.66 6.91 -8.92
CA GLN A 570 4.07 7.55 -7.74
C GLN A 570 2.62 8.00 -8.01
N GLY A 571 2.06 7.55 -9.13
CA GLY A 571 0.74 7.90 -9.62
C GLY A 571 -0.39 7.12 -8.95
N GLY A 572 -1.62 7.42 -9.38
CA GLY A 572 -2.83 6.76 -8.90
C GLY A 572 -3.33 7.31 -7.55
N ALA A 573 -4.49 6.82 -7.13
CA ALA A 573 -5.15 7.19 -5.87
C ALA A 573 -4.36 6.71 -4.65
N TRP A 574 -3.65 5.60 -4.77
CA TRP A 574 -2.78 5.08 -3.71
C TRP A 574 -1.36 5.64 -3.74
N GLY A 575 -0.95 6.35 -4.79
CA GLY A 575 0.42 6.90 -4.89
C GLY A 575 1.52 5.85 -5.14
N LEU A 576 1.14 4.64 -5.57
CA LEU A 576 2.04 3.49 -5.72
C LEU A 576 2.26 3.06 -7.17
N GLY A 577 1.62 3.74 -8.12
CA GLY A 577 1.77 3.43 -9.54
C GLY A 577 0.50 3.65 -10.35
N LEU A 578 0.65 4.30 -11.52
CA LEU A 578 -0.36 4.37 -12.56
C LEU A 578 0.28 4.06 -13.91
N ILE A 579 -0.24 3.04 -14.60
CA ILE A 579 0.29 2.55 -15.87
C ILE A 579 -0.81 2.54 -16.93
N VAL A 580 -0.50 3.04 -18.12
CA VAL A 580 -1.39 3.01 -19.28
C VAL A 580 -0.70 2.27 -20.42
N ALA A 581 -1.40 1.31 -21.01
CA ALA A 581 -0.91 0.46 -22.08
C ALA A 581 -1.96 0.27 -23.18
N GLU A 582 -1.55 -0.12 -24.37
CA GLU A 582 -2.40 -0.19 -25.55
C GLU A 582 -2.15 -1.47 -26.35
N LYS A 583 -3.22 -1.99 -26.97
CA LYS A 583 -3.21 -3.08 -27.94
C LYS A 583 -3.91 -2.63 -29.21
N ASP A 584 -3.22 -2.71 -30.35
CA ASP A 584 -3.85 -2.57 -31.65
C ASP A 584 -4.59 -3.87 -31.96
N LEU A 585 -5.90 -3.79 -32.18
CA LEU A 585 -6.73 -4.93 -32.56
C LEU A 585 -6.86 -4.98 -34.08
N ARG A 586 -6.79 -6.17 -34.65
CA ARG A 586 -6.96 -6.41 -36.08
C ARG A 586 -7.94 -7.54 -36.32
N PRO A 587 -8.80 -7.46 -37.36
CA PRO A 587 -9.77 -8.51 -37.63
C PRO A 587 -9.17 -9.91 -37.87
N ASP A 588 -7.91 -9.97 -38.31
CA ASP A 588 -7.17 -11.19 -38.62
C ASP A 588 -6.27 -11.70 -37.49
N ASP A 589 -6.28 -11.05 -36.31
CA ASP A 589 -5.57 -11.56 -35.14
C ASP A 589 -6.02 -13.00 -34.82
N TRP A 590 -5.07 -13.88 -34.51
CA TRP A 590 -5.25 -15.34 -34.47
C TRP A 590 -6.39 -15.82 -33.55
N TYR A 591 -6.68 -15.07 -32.49
CA TYR A 591 -7.71 -15.39 -31.51
C TYR A 591 -9.13 -15.17 -32.03
N PHE A 592 -9.37 -14.23 -32.93
CA PHE A 592 -10.73 -13.95 -33.42
C PHE A 592 -11.31 -15.11 -34.24
N PRO A 593 -10.60 -15.68 -35.23
CA PRO A 593 -11.11 -16.82 -35.99
C PRO A 593 -11.41 -18.05 -35.13
N CYS A 594 -10.73 -18.23 -34.00
CA CYS A 594 -10.89 -19.42 -33.16
C CYS A 594 -11.84 -19.22 -31.96
N HIS A 595 -12.14 -17.99 -31.54
CA HIS A 595 -13.00 -17.68 -30.40
C HIS A 595 -14.09 -16.65 -30.77
N PHE A 596 -15.30 -17.03 -31.18
CA PHE A 596 -15.76 -18.37 -31.57
C PHE A 596 -16.09 -18.40 -33.06
N LYS A 597 -16.16 -19.61 -33.63
CA LYS A 597 -16.70 -19.79 -34.98
C LYS A 597 -18.13 -19.22 -35.06
N ASP A 598 -18.41 -18.41 -36.08
CA ASP A 598 -19.69 -17.74 -36.33
C ASP A 598 -20.08 -16.65 -35.29
N ASP A 599 -19.31 -16.45 -34.21
CA ASP A 599 -19.47 -15.38 -33.20
C ASP A 599 -18.09 -14.96 -32.66
N GLN A 600 -17.31 -14.24 -33.48
CA GLN A 600 -15.94 -13.86 -33.15
C GLN A 600 -15.92 -12.73 -32.11
N VAL A 601 -15.18 -12.94 -31.02
CA VAL A 601 -15.04 -12.00 -29.91
C VAL A 601 -13.74 -12.25 -29.15
N LEU A 602 -13.03 -11.22 -28.71
CA LEU A 602 -11.82 -11.40 -27.89
C LEU A 602 -12.17 -12.12 -26.58
N ALA A 603 -11.42 -13.16 -26.25
CA ALA A 603 -11.63 -13.92 -25.02
C ALA A 603 -11.36 -13.05 -23.78
N GLY A 604 -12.23 -13.18 -22.76
CA GLY A 604 -12.06 -12.47 -21.50
C GLY A 604 -10.78 -12.85 -20.75
N SER A 605 -10.36 -14.11 -20.90
CA SER A 605 -9.10 -14.66 -20.41
C SER A 605 -7.89 -13.95 -21.03
N LEU A 606 -7.90 -13.63 -22.32
CA LEU A 606 -6.84 -12.86 -22.99
C LEU A 606 -6.80 -11.39 -22.57
N MET A 607 -7.95 -10.77 -22.31
CA MET A 607 -7.97 -9.43 -21.69
C MET A 607 -7.40 -9.47 -20.25
N GLY A 608 -7.66 -10.54 -19.50
CA GLY A 608 -7.02 -10.78 -18.20
C GLY A 608 -5.52 -11.02 -18.30
N GLU A 609 -5.07 -11.69 -19.37
CA GLU A 609 -3.66 -11.89 -19.66
C GLU A 609 -2.91 -10.58 -19.90
N ALA A 610 -3.51 -9.61 -20.61
CA ALA A 610 -2.94 -8.27 -20.72
C ALA A 610 -2.76 -7.63 -19.33
N CYS A 611 -3.74 -7.78 -18.45
CA CYS A 611 -3.66 -7.25 -17.09
C CYS A 611 -2.51 -7.92 -16.30
N SER A 612 -2.34 -9.24 -16.43
CA SER A 612 -1.20 -9.99 -15.87
C SER A 612 0.14 -9.48 -16.43
N GLN A 613 0.27 -9.34 -17.75
CA GLN A 613 1.49 -8.87 -18.42
C GLN A 613 1.88 -7.45 -17.99
N LEU A 614 0.91 -6.56 -17.82
CA LEU A 614 1.16 -5.20 -17.35
C LEU A 614 1.68 -5.18 -15.91
N MET A 615 1.20 -6.10 -15.06
CA MET A 615 1.68 -6.27 -13.69
C MET A 615 3.10 -6.85 -13.65
N GLN A 616 3.41 -7.83 -14.52
CA GLN A 616 4.76 -8.36 -14.69
C GLN A 616 5.72 -7.25 -15.12
N PHE A 617 5.35 -6.49 -16.16
CA PHE A 617 6.09 -5.33 -16.64
C PHE A 617 6.37 -4.34 -15.50
N PHE A 618 5.36 -3.96 -14.71
CA PHE A 618 5.52 -2.96 -13.67
C PHE A 618 6.42 -3.43 -12.51
N GLN A 619 6.31 -4.70 -12.10
CA GLN A 619 7.21 -5.26 -11.07
C GLN A 619 8.67 -5.31 -11.54
N LEU A 620 8.91 -5.60 -12.83
CA LEU A 620 10.25 -5.51 -13.41
C LEU A 620 10.74 -4.06 -13.48
N TYR A 621 9.87 -3.12 -13.89
CA TYR A 621 10.14 -1.68 -13.95
C TYR A 621 10.52 -1.10 -12.59
N LEU A 622 9.90 -1.55 -11.50
CA LEU A 622 10.29 -1.15 -10.14
C LEU A 622 11.62 -1.77 -9.69
N GLY A 623 12.13 -2.79 -10.38
CA GLY A 623 13.33 -3.51 -9.98
C GLY A 623 13.11 -4.61 -8.94
N LEU A 624 11.88 -5.09 -8.72
CA LEU A 624 11.59 -6.09 -7.67
C LEU A 624 12.33 -7.41 -7.85
N HIS A 625 12.70 -7.75 -9.09
CA HIS A 625 13.49 -8.92 -9.43
C HIS A 625 14.88 -8.95 -8.75
N THR A 626 15.39 -7.81 -8.28
CA THR A 626 16.68 -7.72 -7.55
C THR A 626 16.64 -8.39 -6.18
N TYR A 627 15.45 -8.63 -5.63
CA TYR A 627 15.23 -9.28 -4.33
C TYR A 627 15.07 -10.80 -4.41
N THR A 628 15.11 -11.40 -5.61
CA THR A 628 14.85 -12.84 -5.80
C THR A 628 15.92 -13.51 -6.63
N GLN A 629 16.04 -14.83 -6.51
CA GLN A 629 16.87 -15.68 -7.34
C GLN A 629 16.09 -16.86 -7.91
N ASP A 630 16.18 -17.01 -9.24
CA ASP A 630 15.50 -18.03 -10.02
C ASP A 630 14.01 -18.13 -9.66
N ALA A 631 13.37 -16.96 -9.67
CA ALA A 631 11.95 -16.77 -9.42
C ALA A 631 11.09 -16.82 -10.67
N ARG A 632 9.79 -17.01 -10.47
CA ARG A 632 8.71 -16.95 -11.47
C ARG A 632 7.62 -15.99 -11.01
N PHE A 633 6.85 -15.45 -11.96
CA PHE A 633 5.61 -14.74 -11.65
C PHE A 633 4.53 -15.74 -11.22
N GLN A 634 3.91 -15.52 -10.07
CA GLN A 634 2.76 -16.29 -9.59
C GLN A 634 1.62 -15.36 -9.18
N PRO A 635 0.35 -15.80 -9.30
CA PRO A 635 -0.74 -15.12 -8.62
C PRO A 635 -0.55 -15.20 -7.10
N ILE A 636 -1.07 -14.21 -6.37
CA ILE A 636 -1.09 -14.27 -4.90
C ILE A 636 -2.14 -15.29 -4.47
N ALA A 637 -1.71 -16.29 -3.68
CA ALA A 637 -2.58 -17.34 -3.18
C ALA A 637 -3.70 -16.76 -2.30
N ASP A 638 -4.90 -17.35 -2.40
CA ASP A 638 -6.11 -17.00 -1.65
C ASP A 638 -6.65 -15.58 -1.87
N LEU A 639 -6.06 -14.79 -2.78
CA LEU A 639 -6.55 -13.45 -3.10
C LEU A 639 -7.73 -13.51 -4.07
N PRO A 640 -8.95 -13.07 -3.69
CA PRO A 640 -10.10 -13.05 -4.58
C PRO A 640 -10.04 -11.87 -5.55
N GLN A 641 -10.10 -12.16 -6.85
CA GLN A 641 -9.96 -11.16 -7.91
C GLN A 641 -11.27 -11.06 -8.67
N ARG A 642 -11.93 -9.88 -8.60
CA ARG A 642 -13.28 -9.70 -9.15
C ARG A 642 -13.22 -9.14 -10.55
N VAL A 643 -13.98 -9.74 -11.46
CA VAL A 643 -14.05 -9.33 -12.86
C VAL A 643 -15.47 -8.92 -13.19
N ARG A 644 -15.63 -7.70 -13.72
CA ARG A 644 -16.89 -7.19 -14.28
C ARG A 644 -16.74 -6.95 -15.77
N CYS A 645 -17.49 -7.69 -16.58
CA CYS A 645 -17.54 -7.55 -18.04
C CYS A 645 -18.87 -6.89 -18.44
N ARG A 646 -18.81 -5.76 -19.14
CA ARG A 646 -19.98 -4.97 -19.58
C ARG A 646 -19.88 -4.51 -21.03
N GLY A 647 -18.95 -5.08 -21.78
CA GLY A 647 -18.78 -4.86 -23.21
C GLY A 647 -18.13 -6.08 -23.86
N GLN A 648 -17.98 -5.99 -25.18
CA GLN A 648 -17.34 -7.02 -26.01
C GLN A 648 -16.37 -6.35 -26.97
N VAL A 649 -15.33 -7.09 -27.36
CA VAL A 649 -14.38 -6.65 -28.38
C VAL A 649 -14.57 -7.56 -29.59
N ILE A 650 -15.03 -7.00 -30.69
CA ILE A 650 -15.28 -7.71 -31.94
C ILE A 650 -14.15 -7.42 -32.95
N PRO A 651 -13.96 -8.29 -33.97
CA PRO A 651 -12.95 -8.07 -35.02
C PRO A 651 -13.12 -6.70 -35.67
N SER A 652 -12.15 -5.83 -35.48
CA SER A 652 -12.15 -4.46 -36.01
C SER A 652 -10.74 -3.86 -35.94
N ASP A 653 -10.47 -2.86 -36.78
CA ASP A 653 -9.26 -2.03 -36.69
C ASP A 653 -9.48 -0.95 -35.61
N THR A 654 -9.27 -1.31 -34.35
CA THR A 654 -9.50 -0.42 -33.20
C THR A 654 -8.40 -0.56 -32.15
N LEU A 655 -8.43 0.34 -31.16
CA LEU A 655 -7.45 0.42 -30.08
C LEU A 655 -8.11 0.01 -28.75
N LEU A 656 -7.50 -0.95 -28.07
CA LEU A 656 -7.87 -1.31 -26.70
C LEU A 656 -6.85 -0.74 -25.73
N THR A 657 -7.30 0.09 -24.79
CA THR A 657 -6.44 0.72 -23.78
C THR A 657 -6.62 0.02 -22.44
N TYR A 658 -5.52 -0.33 -21.78
CA TYR A 658 -5.49 -0.82 -20.41
C TYR A 658 -4.98 0.27 -19.48
N LYS A 659 -5.68 0.51 -18.38
CA LYS A 659 -5.26 1.42 -17.32
C LYS A 659 -5.17 0.64 -16.01
N MET A 660 -3.96 0.49 -15.50
CA MET A 660 -3.67 -0.22 -14.26
C MET A 660 -3.28 0.78 -13.16
N GLU A 661 -3.88 0.63 -12.00
CA GLU A 661 -3.62 1.47 -10.83
C GLU A 661 -3.25 0.60 -9.63
N ILE A 662 -2.04 0.79 -9.12
CA ILE A 662 -1.46 -0.03 -8.06
C ILE A 662 -2.04 0.38 -6.72
N LYS A 663 -2.45 -0.62 -5.93
CA LYS A 663 -3.09 -0.46 -4.63
C LYS A 663 -2.17 -0.81 -3.49
N GLU A 664 -1.29 -1.78 -3.73
CA GLU A 664 -0.37 -2.32 -2.76
C GLU A 664 0.87 -2.85 -3.49
N VAL A 665 2.03 -2.63 -2.89
CA VAL A 665 3.31 -3.21 -3.28
C VAL A 665 4.07 -3.54 -2.00
N GLY A 666 4.72 -4.69 -1.95
CA GLY A 666 5.42 -5.14 -0.76
C GLY A 666 6.52 -6.14 -1.07
N LEU A 667 7.38 -6.40 -0.09
CA LEU A 667 8.55 -7.28 -0.22
C LEU A 667 8.44 -8.59 0.57
N ASN A 668 7.46 -8.71 1.48
CA ASN A 668 7.33 -9.84 2.40
C ASN A 668 5.98 -10.55 2.24
N PRO A 669 5.93 -11.90 2.29
CA PRO A 669 7.06 -12.83 2.45
C PRO A 669 7.96 -12.94 1.21
N THR A 670 7.44 -12.57 0.04
CA THR A 670 8.20 -12.38 -1.20
C THR A 670 7.69 -11.11 -1.91
N PRO A 671 8.43 -10.52 -2.87
CA PRO A 671 7.97 -9.33 -3.56
C PRO A 671 6.64 -9.53 -4.29
N TYR A 672 5.71 -8.57 -4.15
CA TYR A 672 4.37 -8.65 -4.72
C TYR A 672 3.77 -7.28 -5.03
N ALA A 673 2.73 -7.26 -5.86
CA ALA A 673 1.90 -6.10 -6.12
C ALA A 673 0.43 -6.47 -6.37
N ILE A 674 -0.49 -5.56 -6.02
CA ILE A 674 -1.94 -5.68 -6.21
C ILE A 674 -2.46 -4.42 -6.91
N ALA A 675 -3.31 -4.57 -7.93
CA ALA A 675 -3.85 -3.46 -8.70
C ALA A 675 -5.33 -3.64 -9.11
N ASP A 676 -5.99 -2.52 -9.38
CA ASP A 676 -7.23 -2.51 -10.16
C ASP A 676 -6.88 -2.15 -11.62
N VAL A 677 -7.52 -2.81 -12.59
CA VAL A 677 -7.26 -2.63 -14.02
C VAL A 677 -8.55 -2.42 -14.80
N GLU A 678 -8.56 -1.39 -15.65
CA GLU A 678 -9.65 -1.06 -16.56
C GLU A 678 -9.23 -1.34 -18.00
N ALA A 679 -10.01 -2.15 -18.73
CA ALA A 679 -9.89 -2.28 -20.18
C ALA A 679 -10.92 -1.36 -20.85
N ILE A 680 -10.46 -0.47 -21.71
CA ILE A 680 -11.21 0.66 -22.25
C ILE A 680 -11.23 0.56 -23.77
N LEU A 681 -12.43 0.53 -24.35
CA LEU A 681 -12.69 0.53 -25.79
C LEU A 681 -13.60 1.71 -26.11
N ASP A 682 -13.22 2.51 -27.12
CA ASP A 682 -13.97 3.72 -27.54
C ASP A 682 -14.35 4.65 -26.38
N GLY A 683 -13.43 4.82 -25.42
CA GLY A 683 -13.62 5.67 -24.23
C GLY A 683 -14.54 5.08 -23.16
N LYS A 684 -14.98 3.83 -23.28
CA LYS A 684 -15.81 3.12 -22.29
C LYS A 684 -15.03 1.99 -21.64
N THR A 685 -15.04 1.92 -20.31
CA THR A 685 -14.52 0.76 -19.57
C THR A 685 -15.41 -0.44 -19.85
N ILE A 686 -14.93 -1.41 -20.62
CA ILE A 686 -15.68 -2.63 -20.99
C ILE A 686 -15.43 -3.79 -20.04
N VAL A 687 -14.25 -3.82 -19.40
CA VAL A 687 -13.89 -4.79 -18.37
C VAL A 687 -13.19 -4.08 -17.22
N HIS A 688 -13.50 -4.49 -15.99
CA HIS A 688 -12.83 -4.03 -14.78
C HIS A 688 -12.37 -5.23 -13.95
N PHE A 689 -11.06 -5.38 -13.79
CA PHE A 689 -10.42 -6.31 -12.87
C PHE A 689 -10.14 -5.57 -11.57
N GLN A 690 -10.67 -6.09 -10.47
CA GLN A 690 -10.42 -5.59 -9.14
C GLN A 690 -9.52 -6.57 -8.39
N ASP A 691 -8.53 -6.03 -7.68
CA ASP A 691 -7.60 -6.80 -6.83
C ASP A 691 -6.78 -7.85 -7.61
N LEU A 692 -6.31 -7.50 -8.82
CA LEU A 692 -5.34 -8.33 -9.54
C LEU A 692 -4.02 -8.36 -8.76
N GLY A 693 -3.67 -9.52 -8.22
CA GLY A 693 -2.47 -9.69 -7.40
C GLY A 693 -1.46 -10.65 -8.02
N MET A 694 -0.19 -10.27 -7.98
CA MET A 694 0.94 -11.05 -8.47
C MET A 694 2.12 -10.95 -7.51
N GLN A 695 2.90 -12.03 -7.40
CA GLN A 695 4.11 -12.13 -6.59
C GLN A 695 5.25 -12.76 -7.41
N LEU A 696 6.48 -12.48 -6.99
CA LEU A 696 7.69 -13.17 -7.44
C LEU A 696 7.96 -14.31 -6.47
N SER A 697 7.88 -15.55 -6.94
CA SER A 697 8.08 -16.76 -6.13
C SER A 697 9.33 -17.50 -6.60
N GLU A 698 10.28 -17.74 -5.69
CA GLU A 698 11.47 -18.54 -5.98
C GLU A 698 11.12 -20.01 -6.21
N LYS A 699 11.73 -20.63 -7.22
CA LYS A 699 11.54 -22.06 -7.50
C LYS A 699 12.05 -22.91 -6.33
N SER A 700 11.23 -23.87 -5.87
CA SER A 700 11.66 -24.86 -4.87
C SER A 700 12.83 -25.74 -5.38
N ASP A 701 13.59 -26.34 -4.46
CA ASP A 701 14.75 -27.19 -4.79
C ASP A 701 14.43 -28.40 -5.69
N ILE A 702 13.17 -28.84 -5.70
CA ILE A 702 12.68 -29.97 -6.48
C ILE A 702 11.92 -29.54 -7.75
N ALA A 703 11.81 -28.24 -8.01
CA ALA A 703 11.08 -27.73 -9.16
C ALA A 703 11.83 -28.08 -10.47
N PRO A 704 11.12 -28.53 -11.53
CA PRO A 704 11.72 -28.64 -12.84
C PRO A 704 12.20 -27.26 -13.33
N TYR A 705 13.26 -27.26 -14.14
CA TYR A 705 13.93 -26.05 -14.63
C TYR A 705 14.58 -25.16 -13.54
N ARG A 706 14.87 -25.70 -12.34
CA ARG A 706 15.71 -25.03 -11.34
C ARG A 706 17.12 -24.85 -11.89
N ILE A 707 17.69 -23.65 -11.77
CA ILE A 707 19.10 -23.44 -12.06
C ILE A 707 19.93 -23.53 -10.77
N HIS A 708 20.98 -24.34 -10.79
CA HIS A 708 21.99 -24.34 -9.73
C HIS A 708 22.97 -23.19 -9.99
N LEU A 709 22.61 -22.00 -9.52
CA LEU A 709 23.53 -20.87 -9.48
C LEU A 709 24.70 -21.21 -8.52
N GLN A 710 25.94 -20.98 -8.95
CA GLN A 710 27.04 -20.84 -7.98
C GLN A 710 26.66 -19.66 -7.08
N GLU A 711 26.61 -19.88 -5.77
CA GLU A 711 26.18 -18.90 -4.77
C GLU A 711 26.90 -17.55 -4.94
N ALA A 712 26.34 -16.67 -5.76
CA ALA A 712 26.49 -15.25 -5.57
C ALA A 712 25.54 -14.92 -4.42
N LYS A 713 26.06 -14.89 -3.20
CA LYS A 713 25.33 -14.46 -2.01
C LYS A 713 24.88 -13.00 -2.21
N ILE A 714 23.72 -12.80 -2.82
CA ILE A 714 22.91 -11.62 -2.52
C ILE A 714 22.52 -11.81 -1.06
N LYS A 715 23.16 -11.05 -0.17
CA LYS A 715 22.86 -11.11 1.26
C LYS A 715 21.46 -10.55 1.44
N VAL A 716 20.46 -11.44 1.55
CA VAL A 716 19.14 -11.08 2.10
C VAL A 716 19.41 -10.44 3.47
N PRO A 717 18.90 -9.21 3.74
CA PRO A 717 19.17 -8.55 5.00
C PRO A 717 18.62 -9.37 6.16
N LEU A 718 19.40 -9.52 7.23
CA LEU A 718 18.98 -10.22 8.44
C LEU A 718 17.85 -9.46 9.15
N PHE A 719 17.91 -8.13 9.10
CA PHE A 719 16.84 -7.24 9.56
C PHE A 719 16.62 -6.18 8.49
N ASN A 720 15.39 -6.02 8.01
CA ASN A 720 15.01 -5.00 7.03
C ASN A 720 14.40 -3.77 7.74
N GLU A 721 14.03 -2.75 6.98
CA GLU A 721 13.51 -1.50 7.52
C GLU A 721 12.22 -1.67 8.35
N ALA A 722 11.38 -2.64 7.99
CA ALA A 722 10.20 -2.98 8.78
C ALA A 722 10.62 -3.47 10.18
N HIS A 723 11.63 -4.35 10.28
CA HIS A 723 12.18 -4.75 11.58
C HIS A 723 12.78 -3.58 12.36
N ILE A 724 13.46 -2.63 11.70
CA ILE A 724 13.98 -1.42 12.35
C ILE A 724 12.83 -0.58 12.91
N THR A 725 11.77 -0.39 12.12
CA THR A 725 10.56 0.35 12.50
C THR A 725 9.83 -0.31 13.68
N GLU A 726 9.71 -1.63 13.68
CA GLU A 726 9.17 -2.41 14.79
C GLU A 726 10.01 -2.26 16.06
N PHE A 727 11.34 -2.24 15.95
CA PHE A 727 12.20 -1.92 17.08
C PHE A 727 12.06 -0.47 17.52
N ALA A 728 11.86 0.48 16.62
CA ALA A 728 11.79 1.91 16.96
C ALA A 728 10.48 2.29 17.66
N THR A 729 9.33 1.84 17.17
CA THR A 729 8.00 2.26 17.66
C THR A 729 6.99 1.12 17.86
N GLY A 730 7.23 -0.03 17.24
CA GLY A 730 6.30 -1.17 17.22
C GLY A 730 6.59 -2.27 18.24
N SER A 731 6.31 -3.50 17.82
CA SER A 731 6.52 -4.73 18.56
C SER A 731 8.00 -5.15 18.52
N ILE A 732 8.65 -5.14 19.68
CA ILE A 732 10.06 -5.54 19.77
C ILE A 732 10.21 -7.02 19.46
N SER A 733 9.20 -7.83 19.79
CA SER A 733 9.19 -9.25 19.45
C SER A 733 9.02 -9.49 17.95
N ALA A 734 8.35 -8.60 17.22
CA ALA A 734 8.32 -8.65 15.76
C ALA A 734 9.70 -8.38 15.14
N CYS A 735 10.54 -7.56 15.79
CA CYS A 735 11.93 -7.36 15.37
C CYS A 735 12.84 -8.53 15.82
N PHE A 736 12.96 -8.77 17.13
CA PHE A 736 13.99 -9.64 17.70
C PHE A 736 13.51 -11.06 18.05
N GLY A 737 12.23 -11.37 17.85
CA GLY A 737 11.64 -12.67 18.15
C GLY A 737 11.08 -12.81 19.57
N PRO A 738 10.58 -14.01 19.93
CA PRO A 738 9.69 -14.23 21.07
C PRO A 738 10.32 -13.99 22.45
N ASP A 739 11.66 -13.99 22.58
CA ASP A 739 12.34 -13.64 23.83
C ASP A 739 11.97 -12.23 24.32
N TYR A 740 11.56 -11.35 23.38
CA TYR A 740 11.17 -9.97 23.64
C TYR A 740 9.68 -9.78 23.93
N ASN A 741 8.87 -10.85 23.94
CA ASN A 741 7.43 -10.78 24.22
C ASN A 741 7.11 -10.08 25.56
N MET A 742 8.03 -10.14 26.51
CA MET A 742 7.88 -9.48 27.82
C MET A 742 7.79 -7.95 27.73
N TYR A 743 8.33 -7.36 26.66
CA TYR A 743 8.32 -5.92 26.40
C TYR A 743 7.11 -5.44 25.58
N GLU A 744 6.20 -6.32 25.17
CA GLU A 744 4.94 -5.90 24.50
C GLU A 744 4.03 -5.08 25.42
N SER A 745 4.24 -5.17 26.73
CA SER A 745 3.49 -4.43 27.75
C SER A 745 4.37 -3.60 28.69
N LYS A 746 5.68 -3.54 28.44
CA LYS A 746 6.67 -2.85 29.27
C LYS A 746 7.53 -1.92 28.40
N ARG A 747 8.05 -0.85 28.99
CA ARG A 747 8.99 0.02 28.28
C ARG A 747 10.32 -0.71 28.09
N CYS A 748 10.99 -0.45 26.98
CA CYS A 748 12.40 -0.77 26.79
C CYS A 748 13.09 0.39 26.06
N PRO A 749 14.42 0.47 26.09
CA PRO A 749 15.17 1.33 25.18
C PRO A 749 14.90 0.97 23.72
N ARG A 750 14.76 1.99 22.87
CA ARG A 750 14.37 1.90 21.46
C ARG A 750 15.45 2.56 20.60
N THR A 751 15.48 2.27 19.30
CA THR A 751 16.24 3.07 18.33
C THR A 751 15.44 4.32 17.93
N PRO A 752 16.07 5.40 17.41
CA PRO A 752 15.34 6.54 16.85
C PRO A 752 14.42 6.13 15.68
N ASN A 753 13.39 6.94 15.41
CA ASN A 753 12.35 6.70 14.41
C ASN A 753 12.14 7.92 13.50
N GLY A 754 11.26 7.79 12.49
CA GLY A 754 10.84 8.89 11.63
C GLY A 754 12.03 9.54 10.92
N ASP A 755 12.11 10.88 10.97
CA ASP A 755 13.19 11.65 10.34
C ASP A 755 14.59 11.40 10.95
N LEU A 756 14.69 10.70 12.08
CA LEU A 756 15.94 10.23 12.69
C LEU A 756 16.15 8.72 12.54
N GLN A 757 15.33 7.98 11.79
CA GLN A 757 15.60 6.57 11.49
C GLN A 757 16.70 6.45 10.43
N LEU A 758 17.96 6.36 10.88
CA LEU A 758 19.13 6.41 10.00
C LEU A 758 19.76 5.01 9.85
N ILE A 759 18.90 3.98 9.80
CA ILE A 759 19.23 2.58 9.54
C ILE A 759 18.14 2.01 8.63
N SER A 760 18.51 1.57 7.42
CA SER A 760 17.60 0.89 6.49
C SER A 760 17.57 -0.62 6.74
N ARG A 761 18.74 -1.22 7.06
CA ARG A 761 18.85 -2.68 7.26
C ARG A 761 20.10 -3.10 8.02
N ILE A 762 20.09 -4.32 8.54
CA ILE A 762 21.24 -5.03 9.09
C ILE A 762 21.57 -6.21 8.15
N CYS A 763 22.75 -6.16 7.54
CA CYS A 763 23.19 -7.13 6.53
C CYS A 763 23.99 -8.29 7.13
N ASP A 764 24.57 -8.09 8.30
CA ASP A 764 25.37 -9.10 8.99
C ASP A 764 25.37 -8.85 10.50
N ILE A 765 25.41 -9.91 11.30
CA ILE A 765 25.56 -9.81 12.75
C ILE A 765 26.27 -11.05 13.28
N GLU A 766 27.36 -10.83 14.01
CA GLU A 766 28.07 -11.89 14.73
C GLU A 766 28.02 -11.58 16.22
N GLY A 767 27.37 -12.47 16.97
CA GLY A 767 27.16 -12.30 18.40
C GLY A 767 26.04 -13.22 18.87
N GLN A 768 26.18 -13.78 20.08
CA GLN A 768 25.17 -14.67 20.63
C GLN A 768 24.34 -13.93 21.69
N ARG A 769 23.02 -13.98 21.55
CA ARG A 769 22.10 -13.42 22.55
C ARG A 769 22.39 -14.00 23.95
N GLY A 770 22.42 -13.12 24.95
CA GLY A 770 22.81 -13.42 26.32
C GLY A 770 24.33 -13.41 26.56
N ASN A 771 25.15 -13.30 25.51
CA ASN A 771 26.61 -13.23 25.63
C ASN A 771 27.14 -11.85 25.20
N MET A 772 27.63 -11.08 26.16
CA MET A 772 28.14 -9.72 25.95
C MET A 772 29.67 -9.68 25.75
N ALA A 773 30.24 -10.75 25.17
CA ALA A 773 31.67 -10.82 24.95
C ALA A 773 32.16 -9.73 23.97
N PRO A 774 33.32 -9.10 24.25
CA PRO A 774 34.02 -8.28 23.28
C PRO A 774 34.21 -9.01 21.94
N GLY A 775 34.04 -8.30 20.84
CA GLY A 775 34.19 -8.83 19.47
C GLY A 775 32.88 -9.11 18.73
N SER A 776 31.73 -9.09 19.43
CA SER A 776 30.42 -9.08 18.78
C SER A 776 30.31 -7.86 17.86
N HIS A 777 29.77 -8.03 16.66
CA HIS A 777 29.74 -6.97 15.65
C HIS A 777 28.55 -7.08 14.71
N LEU A 778 28.25 -5.99 14.01
CA LEU A 778 27.27 -5.98 12.94
C LEU A 778 27.72 -5.12 11.77
N LEU A 779 27.07 -5.35 10.63
CA LEU A 779 27.10 -4.48 9.46
C LEU A 779 25.67 -3.96 9.22
N ALA A 780 25.50 -2.66 9.35
CA ALA A 780 24.27 -1.94 9.03
C ALA A 780 24.43 -1.16 7.72
N GLU A 781 23.32 -0.90 7.06
CA GLU A 781 23.25 -0.03 5.88
C GLU A 781 22.16 1.03 6.06
N TYR A 782 22.42 2.22 5.55
CA TYR A 782 21.46 3.30 5.43
C TYR A 782 21.45 3.80 3.98
N ASP A 783 20.31 3.65 3.32
CA ASP A 783 20.07 4.21 1.99
C ASP A 783 19.72 5.68 2.13
N VAL A 784 20.61 6.54 1.65
CA VAL A 784 20.39 7.97 1.67
C VAL A 784 19.50 8.33 0.48
N PRO A 785 18.32 8.94 0.70
CA PRO A 785 17.47 9.39 -0.39
C PRO A 785 18.24 10.32 -1.36
N PRO A 786 17.87 10.40 -2.66
CA PRO A 786 18.49 11.35 -3.59
C PRO A 786 18.37 12.81 -3.14
N ASN A 787 17.31 13.16 -2.41
CA ASN A 787 17.05 14.50 -1.87
C ASN A 787 16.66 14.40 -0.38
N PRO A 788 17.61 14.12 0.53
CA PRO A 788 17.29 13.97 1.94
C PRO A 788 17.01 15.34 2.56
N TRP A 789 16.08 15.40 3.53
CA TRP A 789 15.62 16.65 4.14
C TRP A 789 16.80 17.47 4.67
N TYR A 790 17.76 16.81 5.34
CA TYR A 790 18.92 17.44 5.96
C TYR A 790 19.98 17.96 4.98
N CYS A 791 19.88 17.63 3.69
CA CYS A 791 20.67 18.31 2.64
C CYS A 791 19.86 19.41 1.97
N SER A 792 18.55 19.22 1.80
CA SER A 792 17.67 20.19 1.15
C SER A 792 17.37 21.43 2.00
N GLN A 793 17.37 21.27 3.32
CA GLN A 793 17.09 22.33 4.30
C GLN A 793 18.38 22.91 4.92
N ASN A 794 19.54 22.39 4.52
CA ASN A 794 20.83 22.98 4.82
C ASN A 794 21.16 24.05 3.77
N THR A 795 22.07 24.96 4.08
CA THR A 795 22.43 26.06 3.17
C THR A 795 23.22 25.59 1.96
N TYR A 796 23.92 24.46 2.07
CA TYR A 796 24.55 23.73 0.97
C TYR A 796 24.31 22.22 1.15
N PRO A 797 24.15 21.42 0.07
CA PRO A 797 23.76 20.01 0.16
C PRO A 797 24.91 19.10 0.64
N THR A 798 25.37 19.33 1.87
CA THR A 798 26.34 18.51 2.61
C THR A 798 25.63 17.63 3.62
N LEU A 799 26.29 16.55 4.06
CA LEU A 799 25.84 15.74 5.20
C LEU A 799 26.17 16.48 6.52
N PRO A 800 25.18 16.89 7.34
CA PRO A 800 25.46 17.54 8.62
C PRO A 800 26.22 16.60 9.56
N TYR A 801 27.08 17.17 10.41
CA TYR A 801 27.93 16.40 11.32
C TYR A 801 27.09 15.57 12.30
N SER A 802 25.99 16.13 12.80
CA SER A 802 25.05 15.41 13.66
C SER A 802 24.42 14.19 13.00
N ILE A 803 24.10 14.26 11.71
CA ILE A 803 23.53 13.13 10.97
C ILE A 803 24.59 12.04 10.75
N ALA A 804 25.83 12.41 10.42
CA ALA A 804 26.94 11.46 10.35
C ALA A 804 27.18 10.75 11.70
N MET A 805 27.09 11.48 12.81
CA MET A 805 27.14 10.90 14.16
C MET A 805 26.00 9.90 14.38
N GLU A 806 24.76 10.27 14.08
CA GLU A 806 23.60 9.40 14.30
C GLU A 806 23.69 8.11 13.47
N ILE A 807 24.08 8.20 12.19
CA ILE A 807 24.31 7.01 11.34
C ILE A 807 25.35 6.09 11.99
N GLY A 808 26.41 6.65 12.59
CA GLY A 808 27.43 5.91 13.34
C GLY A 808 26.93 5.26 14.63
N LEU A 809 26.12 5.99 15.39
CA LEU A 809 25.76 5.68 16.77
C LEU A 809 24.55 4.75 16.91
N GLN A 810 23.54 4.85 16.06
CA GLN A 810 22.30 4.07 16.21
C GLN A 810 22.53 2.55 16.13
N PRO A 811 23.37 2.02 15.22
CA PRO A 811 23.60 0.57 15.17
C PRO A 811 24.33 0.02 16.41
N CYS A 812 25.00 0.86 17.21
CA CYS A 812 25.52 0.46 18.52
C CYS A 812 24.39 0.06 19.48
N GLY A 813 23.30 0.85 19.50
CA GLY A 813 22.08 0.53 20.27
C GLY A 813 21.39 -0.72 19.75
N PHE A 814 21.33 -0.90 18.43
CA PHE A 814 20.77 -2.11 17.81
C PHE A 814 21.55 -3.36 18.19
N LEU A 815 22.89 -3.35 18.07
CA LEU A 815 23.74 -4.48 18.46
C LEU A 815 23.55 -4.84 19.94
N SER A 816 23.52 -3.81 20.79
CA SER A 816 23.29 -3.97 22.23
C SER A 816 21.95 -4.64 22.55
N ALA A 817 20.88 -4.21 21.86
CA ALA A 817 19.56 -4.80 21.99
C ALA A 817 19.56 -6.23 21.44
N TYR A 818 20.10 -6.50 20.25
CA TYR A 818 20.18 -7.84 19.68
C TYR A 818 20.84 -8.86 20.63
N LEU A 819 21.95 -8.47 21.26
CA LEU A 819 22.67 -9.29 22.24
C LEU A 819 21.87 -9.52 23.53
N GLY A 820 20.82 -8.74 23.82
CA GLY A 820 19.96 -8.95 24.97
C GLY A 820 20.36 -8.22 26.23
N SER A 821 20.93 -7.01 26.12
CA SER A 821 21.53 -6.29 27.26
C SER A 821 20.57 -6.06 28.42
N THR A 822 19.28 -5.87 28.13
CA THR A 822 18.24 -5.63 29.13
C THR A 822 17.48 -6.90 29.54
N LEU A 823 17.55 -8.00 28.78
CA LEU A 823 16.78 -9.23 29.04
C LEU A 823 16.98 -9.80 30.46
N PRO A 824 18.21 -9.82 31.03
CA PRO A 824 18.41 -10.30 32.40
C PRO A 824 17.72 -9.46 33.49
N TYR A 825 17.25 -8.25 33.15
CA TYR A 825 16.74 -7.25 34.08
C TYR A 825 15.31 -6.81 33.74
N SER A 826 14.48 -7.76 33.33
CA SER A 826 13.17 -7.49 32.72
C SER A 826 12.13 -6.72 33.57
N ASP A 827 12.38 -6.53 34.86
CA ASP A 827 11.54 -5.72 35.76
C ASP A 827 12.06 -4.28 35.94
N THR A 828 13.10 -3.90 35.21
CA THR A 828 13.77 -2.60 35.31
C THR A 828 13.58 -1.77 34.05
N ASP A 829 13.08 -0.54 34.20
CA ASP A 829 12.96 0.41 33.11
C ASP A 829 14.31 1.13 32.89
N PHE A 830 15.03 0.72 31.85
CA PHE A 830 16.30 1.34 31.47
C PHE A 830 16.15 2.48 30.48
N TYR A 831 17.06 3.44 30.55
CA TYR A 831 17.23 4.56 29.64
C TYR A 831 18.60 4.44 28.99
N PHE A 832 18.65 4.47 27.66
CA PHE A 832 19.89 4.32 26.90
C PHE A 832 20.44 5.70 26.54
N ARG A 833 21.68 5.98 26.94
CA ARG A 833 22.32 7.30 26.74
C ARG A 833 23.75 7.15 26.27
N ASN A 834 24.14 7.97 25.31
CA ASN A 834 25.54 8.16 24.96
C ASN A 834 26.26 8.94 26.08
N LEU A 835 27.52 8.60 26.36
CA LEU A 835 28.28 9.14 27.49
C LEU A 835 29.57 9.82 27.05
N ASP A 836 30.45 9.09 26.38
CA ASP A 836 31.75 9.59 25.97
C ASP A 836 32.01 9.05 24.57
N GLY A 837 32.73 9.79 23.74
CA GLY A 837 33.15 9.29 22.45
C GLY A 837 34.02 10.23 21.67
N GLN A 838 34.42 9.76 20.51
CA GLN A 838 35.17 10.53 19.52
C GLN A 838 34.72 10.15 18.12
N GLY A 839 34.81 11.10 17.21
CA GLY A 839 34.43 10.93 15.82
C GLY A 839 35.42 11.67 14.93
N HIS A 840 36.10 10.90 14.11
CA HIS A 840 37.07 11.39 13.14
C HIS A 840 36.44 11.41 11.75
N LEU A 841 36.23 12.61 11.22
CA LEU A 841 35.76 12.81 9.86
C LEU A 841 36.97 12.95 8.94
N VAL A 842 37.15 11.98 8.04
CA VAL A 842 38.30 11.89 7.15
C VAL A 842 38.17 12.89 6.01
N GLU A 843 37.03 12.85 5.32
CA GLU A 843 36.74 13.68 4.16
C GLU A 843 35.22 13.93 4.03
N GLU A 844 34.88 15.00 3.33
CA GLU A 844 33.51 15.29 2.91
C GLU A 844 33.17 14.44 1.67
N ILE A 845 32.03 13.75 1.71
CA ILE A 845 31.56 12.94 0.58
C ILE A 845 30.10 13.26 0.24
N ASP A 846 29.76 13.22 -1.05
CA ASP A 846 28.36 13.27 -1.48
C ASP A 846 27.75 11.87 -1.38
N VAL A 847 26.81 11.74 -0.45
CA VAL A 847 26.11 10.50 -0.10
C VAL A 847 24.71 10.42 -0.69
N ARG A 848 24.21 11.47 -1.36
CA ARG A 848 22.83 11.52 -1.85
C ARG A 848 22.57 10.42 -2.89
N GLY A 849 21.49 9.66 -2.71
CA GLY A 849 21.13 8.54 -3.58
C GLY A 849 22.08 7.34 -3.48
N LYS A 850 22.89 7.27 -2.41
CA LYS A 850 23.87 6.20 -2.18
C LYS A 850 23.60 5.50 -0.86
N THR A 851 24.20 4.32 -0.69
CA THR A 851 24.14 3.55 0.56
C THR A 851 25.39 3.79 1.41
N ILE A 852 25.19 4.18 2.66
CA ILE A 852 26.24 4.24 3.68
C ILE A 852 26.24 2.90 4.43
N GLN A 853 27.41 2.26 4.50
CA GLN A 853 27.66 1.09 5.32
C GLN A 853 28.25 1.50 6.66
N ASN A 854 27.69 0.99 7.77
CA ASN A 854 28.20 1.16 9.12
C ASN A 854 28.63 -0.19 9.71
N ARG A 855 29.92 -0.35 9.98
CA ARG A 855 30.48 -1.51 10.71
C ARG A 855 30.64 -1.15 12.17
N VAL A 856 29.99 -1.88 13.07
CA VAL A 856 30.04 -1.64 14.52
C VAL A 856 30.58 -2.84 15.25
N HIS A 857 31.51 -2.63 16.18
CA HIS A 857 32.03 -3.67 17.08
C HIS A 857 31.81 -3.30 18.54
N LEU A 858 31.32 -4.25 19.34
CA LEU A 858 31.29 -4.16 20.80
C LEU A 858 32.70 -4.41 21.36
N LEU A 859 33.29 -3.39 21.98
CA LEU A 859 34.62 -3.44 22.59
C LEU A 859 34.57 -3.95 24.03
N SER A 860 33.54 -3.57 24.80
CA SER A 860 33.39 -4.02 26.19
C SER A 860 31.96 -3.83 26.67
N SER A 861 31.54 -4.66 27.62
CA SER A 861 30.28 -4.50 28.36
C SER A 861 30.55 -4.76 29.85
N THR A 862 30.08 -3.86 30.71
CA THR A 862 30.21 -3.98 32.17
C THR A 862 28.86 -3.64 32.80
N ALA A 863 28.38 -4.51 33.69
CA ALA A 863 27.18 -4.25 34.48
C ALA A 863 27.56 -4.17 35.97
N LEU A 864 27.18 -3.07 36.63
CA LEU A 864 27.42 -2.84 38.05
C LEU A 864 26.25 -2.04 38.64
N ASP A 865 25.68 -2.49 39.77
CA ASP A 865 24.69 -1.76 40.57
C ASP A 865 23.55 -1.09 39.79
N GLY A 866 22.93 -1.82 38.85
CA GLY A 866 21.80 -1.31 38.07
C GLY A 866 22.18 -0.32 36.95
N VAL A 867 23.45 -0.29 36.56
CA VAL A 867 23.96 0.43 35.38
C VAL A 867 24.71 -0.54 34.47
N ILE A 868 24.46 -0.47 33.16
CA ILE A 868 25.21 -1.24 32.15
C ILE A 868 25.95 -0.25 31.28
N ILE A 869 27.27 -0.33 31.21
CA ILE A 869 28.11 0.48 30.33
C ILE A 869 28.67 -0.40 29.22
N GLN A 870 28.53 0.05 27.98
CA GLN A 870 29.06 -0.61 26.80
C GLN A 870 29.87 0.36 25.96
N LYS A 871 30.99 -0.13 25.42
CA LYS A 871 31.83 0.64 24.50
C LYS A 871 31.81 0.00 23.13
N PHE A 872 31.72 0.82 22.10
CA PHE A 872 31.68 0.43 20.72
C PHE A 872 32.73 1.20 19.92
N THR A 873 33.17 0.62 18.81
CA THR A 873 33.83 1.33 17.72
C THR A 873 32.96 1.18 16.46
N TYR A 874 32.99 2.18 15.60
CA TYR A 874 32.22 2.18 14.36
C TYR A 874 32.99 2.81 13.20
N GLU A 875 32.70 2.36 11.98
CA GLU A 875 33.25 2.86 10.72
C GLU A 875 32.13 3.04 9.70
N LEU A 876 31.97 4.25 9.18
CA LEU A 876 31.11 4.59 8.06
C LEU A 876 31.90 4.62 6.77
N SER A 877 31.36 3.95 5.75
CA SER A 877 31.88 3.98 4.39
C SER A 877 30.74 4.15 3.38
N CYS A 878 31.03 4.80 2.26
CA CYS A 878 30.12 4.94 1.13
C CYS A 878 30.88 4.52 -0.13
N GLU A 879 30.28 3.70 -0.98
CA GLU A 879 30.95 3.15 -2.19
C GLU A 879 32.32 2.51 -1.87
N ASN A 880 32.42 1.81 -0.73
CA ASN A 880 33.64 1.22 -0.18
C ASN A 880 34.76 2.21 0.19
N LYS A 881 34.46 3.49 0.37
CA LYS A 881 35.39 4.51 0.88
C LYS A 881 35.02 4.90 2.31
N PRO A 882 35.84 4.57 3.32
CA PRO A 882 35.63 5.05 4.68
C PRO A 882 35.76 6.57 4.76
N PHE A 883 34.79 7.23 5.41
CA PHE A 883 34.79 8.69 5.55
C PHE A 883 34.60 9.18 6.99
N TYR A 884 34.08 8.33 7.88
CA TYR A 884 33.88 8.67 9.29
C TYR A 884 34.10 7.44 10.18
N TYR A 885 34.90 7.55 11.22
CA TYR A 885 35.08 6.47 12.20
C TYR A 885 35.18 7.01 13.62
N GLY A 886 34.86 6.20 14.61
CA GLY A 886 34.82 6.67 15.98
C GLY A 886 34.62 5.59 17.02
N ASP A 887 34.63 6.01 18.28
CA ASP A 887 34.33 5.15 19.42
C ASP A 887 33.30 5.84 20.31
N ALA A 888 32.40 5.07 20.89
CA ALA A 888 31.35 5.58 21.74
C ALA A 888 31.07 4.67 22.93
N ALA A 889 30.91 5.27 24.10
CA ALA A 889 30.43 4.63 25.31
C ALA A 889 28.95 4.97 25.51
N PHE A 890 28.13 3.94 25.72
CA PHE A 890 26.72 4.06 26.06
C PHE A 890 26.43 3.45 27.42
N GLY A 891 25.44 4.01 28.11
CA GLY A 891 24.96 3.51 29.38
C GLY A 891 23.47 3.22 29.37
N TYR A 892 23.08 2.11 30.00
CA TYR A 892 21.72 1.84 30.44
C TYR A 892 21.58 2.27 31.89
N PHE A 893 20.71 3.25 32.14
CA PHE A 893 20.46 3.83 33.46
C PHE A 893 19.04 3.60 33.92
N VAL A 894 18.82 3.38 35.21
CA VAL A 894 17.49 3.48 35.81
C VAL A 894 17.09 4.94 36.00
N SER A 895 15.79 5.22 36.10
CA SER A 895 15.25 6.59 36.24
C SER A 895 15.88 7.38 37.39
N ASP A 896 16.08 6.73 38.56
CA ASP A 896 16.70 7.37 39.73
C ASP A 896 18.15 7.83 39.46
N ALA A 897 18.92 7.05 38.70
CA ALA A 897 20.30 7.40 38.35
C ALA A 897 20.37 8.62 37.42
N LEU A 898 19.37 8.79 36.54
CA LEU A 898 19.25 9.97 35.69
C LEU A 898 18.77 11.21 36.46
N THR A 899 17.91 11.03 37.46
CA THR A 899 17.33 12.14 38.25
C THR A 899 18.38 12.81 39.15
N HIS A 900 19.35 12.05 39.64
CA HIS A 900 20.41 12.54 40.54
C HIS A 900 21.72 12.89 39.81
N GLN A 901 21.67 13.15 38.50
CA GLN A 901 22.85 13.59 37.75
C GLN A 901 23.38 14.92 38.27
N VAL A 902 24.70 14.98 38.46
CA VAL A 902 25.42 16.14 38.98
C VAL A 902 26.18 16.92 37.89
N GLY A 903 26.00 16.57 36.61
CA GLY A 903 26.72 17.21 35.51
C GLY A 903 28.21 16.86 35.48
N LEU A 904 28.96 17.57 34.64
CA LEU A 904 30.42 17.42 34.50
C LEU A 904 31.20 18.01 35.68
N ASP A 905 30.59 18.93 36.44
CA ASP A 905 31.25 19.70 37.51
C ASP A 905 30.87 19.24 38.92
N ASN A 906 30.36 18.02 39.08
CA ASN A 906 29.95 17.45 40.36
C ASN A 906 28.98 18.35 41.15
N GLY A 907 27.99 18.92 40.46
CA GLY A 907 26.94 19.75 41.02
C GLY A 907 27.36 21.19 41.33
N LYS A 908 28.61 21.55 41.02
CA LYS A 908 29.08 22.94 41.17
C LYS A 908 28.50 23.79 40.05
N HIS A 909 27.91 24.91 40.42
CA HIS A 909 27.51 25.93 39.47
C HIS A 909 28.75 26.64 38.92
N ILE A 910 28.98 26.53 37.62
CA ILE A 910 30.06 27.19 36.89
C ILE A 910 29.44 28.20 35.95
N LEU A 911 29.79 29.47 36.14
CA LEU A 911 29.36 30.55 35.26
C LEU A 911 30.04 30.41 33.89
N PRO A 912 29.33 30.74 32.78
CA PRO A 912 29.94 30.92 31.47
C PRO A 912 31.10 31.93 31.54
N TRP A 913 32.12 31.73 30.70
CA TRP A 913 33.38 32.47 30.78
C TRP A 913 33.20 33.99 30.76
N PHE A 914 32.36 34.52 29.86
CA PHE A 914 32.17 35.97 29.75
C PHE A 914 31.56 36.60 31.02
N LYS A 915 30.68 35.87 31.72
CA LYS A 915 30.13 36.31 33.01
C LYS A 915 31.16 36.24 34.12
N ALA A 916 31.98 35.18 34.14
CA ALA A 916 33.04 35.01 35.14
C ALA A 916 34.12 36.09 35.03
N GLU A 917 34.49 36.47 33.80
CA GLU A 917 35.53 37.48 33.51
C GLU A 917 34.97 38.91 33.41
N GLY A 918 33.66 39.11 33.55
CA GLY A 918 33.01 40.42 33.42
C GLY A 918 33.20 41.06 32.04
N LYS A 919 33.17 40.25 30.97
CA LYS A 919 33.32 40.69 29.58
C LYS A 919 31.96 40.96 28.96
N GLU A 920 31.87 42.03 28.18
CA GLU A 920 30.72 42.33 27.33
C GLU A 920 31.02 41.90 25.89
N GLY A 921 29.98 41.54 25.14
CA GLY A 921 30.06 41.12 23.75
C GLY A 921 28.88 41.65 22.95
N GLN A 922 28.92 41.42 21.64
CA GLN A 922 27.83 41.79 20.75
C GLN A 922 26.72 40.77 20.84
N SER A 923 25.53 41.21 21.27
CA SER A 923 24.34 40.37 21.33
C SER A 923 23.64 40.35 19.97
N ILE A 924 23.27 39.16 19.53
CA ILE A 924 22.64 38.88 18.24
C ILE A 924 21.39 38.07 18.54
N ASN A 925 20.23 38.56 18.08
CA ASN A 925 18.99 37.80 18.11
C ASN A 925 18.90 36.99 16.81
N LEU A 926 18.68 35.68 16.91
CA LEU A 926 18.68 34.76 15.77
C LEU A 926 17.26 34.41 15.29
N THR A 927 16.22 34.81 16.02
CA THR A 927 14.81 34.50 15.74
C THR A 927 14.00 35.71 15.25
N GLU A 928 14.40 36.93 15.59
CA GLU A 928 13.70 38.14 15.21
C GLU A 928 14.01 38.51 13.74
N GLY A 929 12.97 38.53 12.90
CA GLY A 929 13.09 38.97 11.51
C GLY A 929 13.95 38.07 10.63
N MET A 930 13.93 36.75 10.85
CA MET A 930 14.67 35.77 10.05
C MET A 930 14.58 36.02 8.53
N ASP A 931 13.37 36.29 8.01
CA ASP A 931 13.13 36.57 6.59
C ASP A 931 13.81 37.86 6.06
N GLN A 932 14.48 38.63 6.91
CA GLN A 932 15.12 39.90 6.59
C GLN A 932 16.53 40.02 7.17
N SER A 933 16.96 39.09 8.03
CA SER A 933 18.27 39.12 8.68
C SER A 933 19.35 38.69 7.70
N VAL A 934 20.46 39.42 7.64
CA VAL A 934 21.62 39.06 6.80
C VAL A 934 22.29 37.74 7.22
N LEU A 935 21.96 37.22 8.40
CA LEU A 935 22.43 35.92 8.87
C LEU A 935 21.65 34.77 8.22
N HIS A 936 20.40 34.99 7.80
CA HIS A 936 19.49 33.97 7.25
C HIS A 936 19.16 34.21 5.77
N VAL A 937 19.24 35.47 5.32
CA VAL A 937 19.00 35.89 3.94
C VAL A 937 20.33 36.29 3.30
N PRO A 938 20.97 35.37 2.56
CA PRO A 938 22.24 35.66 1.93
C PRO A 938 22.09 36.65 0.75
N PRO A 939 23.15 37.40 0.42
CA PRO A 939 23.24 38.11 -0.86
C PRO A 939 23.06 37.17 -2.06
N ALA A 940 22.46 37.66 -3.15
CA ALA A 940 22.17 36.84 -4.33
C ALA A 940 23.43 36.23 -5.00
N ASP A 941 24.59 36.85 -4.80
CA ASP A 941 25.90 36.41 -5.26
C ASP A 941 26.61 35.46 -4.29
N GLN A 942 26.13 35.31 -3.06
CA GLN A 942 26.68 34.41 -2.03
C GLN A 942 25.60 33.53 -1.38
N PRO A 943 24.84 32.75 -2.18
CA PRO A 943 23.58 32.12 -1.74
C PRO A 943 23.73 31.07 -0.63
N HIS A 944 24.94 30.65 -0.30
CA HIS A 944 25.22 29.59 0.69
C HIS A 944 25.85 30.12 1.98
N TYR A 945 26.16 31.42 2.06
CA TYR A 945 26.84 32.03 3.20
C TYR A 945 25.83 32.64 4.19
N CYS A 946 25.05 31.77 4.81
CA CYS A 946 24.03 32.08 5.80
C CYS A 946 23.87 30.90 6.77
N LEU A 947 23.04 31.07 7.80
CA LEU A 947 22.58 30.01 8.69
C LEU A 947 21.48 29.19 8.03
N ALA A 948 21.37 27.92 8.40
CA ALA A 948 20.27 27.07 7.99
C ALA A 948 18.96 27.47 8.69
N GLY A 949 17.83 27.30 8.00
CA GLY A 949 16.51 27.49 8.58
C GLY A 949 16.00 26.24 9.30
N ASP A 950 14.72 26.27 9.69
CA ASP A 950 14.05 25.11 10.25
C ASP A 950 14.12 23.91 9.28
N PRO A 951 14.41 22.70 9.76
CA PRO A 951 14.52 22.27 11.15
C PRO A 951 15.97 22.22 11.70
N LEU A 952 16.95 22.80 11.00
CA LEU A 952 18.37 22.84 11.39
C LEU A 952 18.77 24.10 12.18
N HIS A 953 17.80 24.93 12.53
CA HIS A 953 17.99 26.10 13.39
C HIS A 953 17.75 25.75 14.86
N PHE A 954 18.77 25.88 15.71
CA PHE A 954 18.73 25.43 17.11
C PHE A 954 18.90 26.54 18.14
N LEU A 955 19.25 27.77 17.76
CA LEU A 955 19.63 28.82 18.73
C LEU A 955 18.76 30.07 18.63
N ASP A 956 18.32 30.60 19.77
CA ASP A 956 17.45 31.79 19.78
C ASP A 956 18.28 33.09 19.80
N GLU A 957 19.39 33.07 20.55
CA GLU A 957 20.26 34.23 20.77
C GLU A 957 21.74 33.81 20.85
N ALA A 958 22.64 34.69 20.41
CA ALA A 958 24.08 34.51 20.54
C ALA A 958 24.77 35.80 20.98
N LEU A 959 25.85 35.66 21.73
CA LEU A 959 26.76 36.73 22.15
C LEU A 959 28.16 36.42 21.62
N VAL A 960 28.71 37.34 20.83
CA VAL A 960 30.01 37.18 20.16
C VAL A 960 31.05 38.13 20.78
N ILE A 961 32.25 37.60 21.05
CA ILE A 961 33.44 38.35 21.49
C ILE A 961 34.62 37.97 20.60
N ALA A 962 35.03 38.86 19.69
CA ALA A 962 36.05 38.59 18.67
C ALA A 962 37.43 38.17 19.23
N ASN A 963 37.89 38.84 20.31
CA ASN A 963 39.17 38.52 20.97
C ASN A 963 38.91 38.09 22.41
N GLY A 964 38.23 36.95 22.56
CA GLY A 964 37.81 36.41 23.86
C GLY A 964 38.03 34.91 23.98
N GLY A 965 37.59 34.36 25.11
CA GLY A 965 37.71 32.94 25.43
C GLY A 965 39.09 32.54 25.95
N ARG A 966 39.28 31.25 26.21
CA ARG A 966 40.49 30.70 26.85
C ARG A 966 41.76 30.82 26.00
N TYR A 967 41.60 31.09 24.70
CA TYR A 967 42.70 31.13 23.73
C TYR A 967 42.87 32.52 23.10
N ASP A 968 42.07 33.51 23.51
CA ASP A 968 42.04 34.86 22.94
C ASP A 968 41.84 34.91 21.41
N GLN A 969 41.24 33.88 20.80
CA GLN A 969 40.97 33.83 19.35
C GLN A 969 39.50 34.09 18.98
N GLY A 970 38.61 34.17 19.98
CA GLY A 970 37.17 34.29 19.75
C GLY A 970 36.37 33.52 20.79
N TYR A 971 35.18 34.04 21.09
CA TYR A 971 34.25 33.41 22.01
C TYR A 971 32.81 33.65 21.57
N VAL A 972 31.99 32.60 21.72
CA VAL A 972 30.55 32.64 21.50
C VAL A 972 29.86 32.10 22.74
N TYR A 973 28.80 32.74 23.18
CA TYR A 973 27.83 32.18 24.12
C TYR A 973 26.47 32.22 23.47
N ALA A 974 25.75 31.11 23.41
CA ALA A 974 24.43 31.06 22.80
C ALA A 974 23.40 30.43 23.74
N HIS A 975 22.13 30.76 23.51
CA HIS A 975 21.00 30.33 24.32
C HIS A 975 19.84 29.89 23.43
N LYS A 976 19.11 28.88 23.91
CA LYS A 976 17.85 28.41 23.35
C LYS A 976 16.87 28.15 24.49
N LYS A 977 15.65 28.63 24.36
CA LYS A 977 14.52 28.15 25.14
C LYS A 977 14.07 26.79 24.59
N VAL A 978 13.98 25.80 25.46
CA VAL A 978 13.56 24.45 25.05
C VAL A 978 12.07 24.47 24.68
N ASP A 979 11.73 24.05 23.47
CA ASP A 979 10.35 23.85 23.04
C ASP A 979 9.99 22.35 23.12
N PRO A 980 9.01 21.95 23.96
CA PRO A 980 8.53 20.58 23.99
C PRO A 980 8.00 20.05 22.64
N GLN A 981 7.72 20.93 21.68
CA GLN A 981 7.25 20.62 20.33
C GLN A 981 8.38 20.49 19.31
N ASP A 982 9.65 20.68 19.69
CA ASP A 982 10.77 20.46 18.79
C ASP A 982 10.68 19.05 18.16
N TRP A 983 10.79 19.00 16.83
CA TRP A 983 10.48 17.82 16.00
C TRP A 983 11.19 16.55 16.49
N PHE A 984 12.45 16.69 16.90
CA PHE A 984 13.31 15.58 17.31
C PHE A 984 12.82 14.87 18.57
N TYR A 985 12.00 15.48 19.45
CA TYR A 985 11.47 14.77 20.62
C TYR A 985 10.50 13.65 20.27
N THR A 986 9.87 13.72 19.10
CA THR A 986 8.97 12.65 18.62
C THR A 986 9.76 11.54 17.91
N CYS A 987 10.87 11.89 17.27
CA CYS A 987 11.73 10.99 16.53
C CYS A 987 12.78 10.28 17.42
N HIS A 988 13.28 10.96 18.46
CA HIS A 988 14.37 10.46 19.28
C HIS A 988 13.85 9.73 20.54
N PHE A 989 13.93 8.40 20.45
CA PHE A 989 13.46 7.38 21.41
C PHE A 989 11.97 7.46 21.77
N TYR A 990 11.19 6.57 21.17
CA TYR A 990 9.79 6.36 21.54
C TYR A 990 9.65 6.02 23.03
N GLN A 991 8.73 6.72 23.73
CA GLN A 991 8.51 6.64 25.18
C GLN A 991 9.66 7.18 26.06
N ASP A 992 10.63 7.89 25.48
CA ASP A 992 11.76 8.49 26.18
C ASP A 992 12.26 9.76 25.47
N PRO A 993 11.40 10.78 25.32
CA PRO A 993 11.73 11.97 24.54
C PRO A 993 12.90 12.74 25.17
N VAL A 994 13.99 12.83 24.43
CA VAL A 994 15.23 13.51 24.82
C VAL A 994 15.90 14.08 23.57
N MET A 995 16.61 15.21 23.68
CA MET A 995 17.39 15.73 22.56
C MET A 995 18.58 14.78 22.25
N PRO A 996 18.83 14.43 20.98
CA PRO A 996 20.06 13.75 20.58
C PRO A 996 21.31 14.54 20.97
N GLY A 997 22.35 13.86 21.46
CA GLY A 997 23.63 14.51 21.78
C GLY A 997 24.29 15.13 20.54
N SER A 998 24.13 14.46 19.39
CA SER A 998 24.54 14.90 18.06
C SER A 998 23.94 16.26 17.68
N LEU A 999 22.64 16.48 17.90
CA LEU A 999 21.99 17.78 17.64
C LEU A 999 22.48 18.89 18.58
N GLY A 1000 22.92 18.55 19.80
CA GLY A 1000 23.58 19.52 20.68
C GLY A 1000 24.96 19.94 20.15
N ILE A 1001 25.65 19.07 19.42
CA ILE A 1001 26.87 19.43 18.67
C ILE A 1001 26.51 20.26 17.43
N GLU A 1002 25.40 19.97 16.75
CA GLU A 1002 24.93 20.80 15.63
C GLU A 1002 24.64 22.24 16.07
N ALA A 1003 23.99 22.42 17.22
CA ALA A 1003 23.78 23.76 17.82
C ALA A 1003 25.12 24.47 18.13
N ILE A 1004 26.17 23.73 18.53
CA ILE A 1004 27.51 24.29 18.72
C ILE A 1004 28.11 24.74 17.38
N LEU A 1005 27.93 23.96 16.31
CA LEU A 1005 28.38 24.31 14.96
C LEU A 1005 27.64 25.53 14.42
N GLU A 1006 26.34 25.64 14.63
CA GLU A 1006 25.54 26.83 14.30
C GLU A 1006 26.09 28.08 14.99
N ALA A 1007 26.40 28.01 16.29
CA ALA A 1007 27.02 29.14 17.00
C ALA A 1007 28.42 29.49 16.45
N MET A 1008 29.19 28.52 15.95
CA MET A 1008 30.45 28.81 15.24
C MET A 1008 30.19 29.48 13.89
N GLN A 1009 29.11 29.13 13.18
CA GLN A 1009 28.72 29.80 11.95
C GLN A 1009 28.28 31.25 12.22
N VAL A 1010 27.56 31.51 13.32
CA VAL A 1010 27.22 32.87 13.78
C VAL A 1010 28.49 33.69 13.98
N TYR A 1011 29.51 33.13 14.63
CA TYR A 1011 30.82 33.80 14.77
C TYR A 1011 31.45 34.12 13.42
N ALA A 1012 31.46 33.15 12.50
CA ALA A 1012 32.04 33.33 11.18
C ALA A 1012 31.34 34.41 10.35
N LEU A 1013 30.00 34.45 10.37
CA LEU A 1013 29.20 35.46 9.69
C LEU A 1013 29.42 36.85 10.30
N GLU A 1014 29.40 36.96 11.63
CA GLU A 1014 29.61 38.23 12.33
C GLU A 1014 31.02 38.79 12.12
N GLN A 1015 32.03 37.93 12.06
CA GLN A 1015 33.41 38.32 11.76
C GLN A 1015 33.70 38.38 10.24
N ASN A 1016 32.71 38.10 9.40
CA ASN A 1016 32.80 38.04 7.95
C ASN A 1016 34.00 37.21 7.43
N LEU A 1017 34.24 36.03 8.01
CA LEU A 1017 35.39 35.20 7.66
C LEU A 1017 35.38 34.67 6.21
N GLY A 1018 34.21 34.74 5.55
CA GLY A 1018 34.00 34.41 4.15
C GLY A 1018 34.34 35.50 3.13
N GLU A 1019 34.76 36.71 3.55
CA GLU A 1019 34.93 37.88 2.66
C GLU A 1019 35.88 37.62 1.47
N SER A 1020 36.86 36.75 1.63
CA SER A 1020 37.85 36.43 0.58
C SER A 1020 37.33 35.48 -0.51
N PHE A 1021 36.15 34.91 -0.35
CA PHE A 1021 35.55 33.93 -1.27
C PHE A 1021 34.49 34.58 -2.15
N ASN A 1022 34.30 34.04 -3.36
CA ASN A 1022 33.30 34.57 -4.30
C ASN A 1022 31.89 34.13 -3.90
N SER A 1023 31.72 32.84 -3.60
CA SER A 1023 30.46 32.25 -3.16
C SER A 1023 30.74 31.29 -2.00
N PRO A 1024 31.03 31.82 -0.79
CA PRO A 1024 31.35 31.00 0.36
C PRO A 1024 30.19 30.08 0.75
N ARG A 1025 30.53 28.88 1.24
CA ARG A 1025 29.62 27.94 1.88
C ARG A 1025 30.20 27.44 3.20
N PHE A 1026 29.35 27.00 4.11
CA PHE A 1026 29.77 26.21 5.26
C PHE A 1026 29.89 24.72 4.90
N GLY A 1027 30.86 24.04 5.52
CA GLY A 1027 31.08 22.61 5.39
C GLY A 1027 31.80 22.04 6.61
N PRO A 1028 31.92 20.72 6.69
CA PRO A 1028 32.68 20.09 7.76
C PRO A 1028 34.19 20.28 7.56
N VAL A 1029 34.97 20.08 8.62
CA VAL A 1029 36.45 20.14 8.55
C VAL A 1029 36.99 18.74 8.26
N PRO A 1030 37.65 18.50 7.12
CA PRO A 1030 38.31 17.23 6.83
C PRO A 1030 39.45 16.94 7.81
N ASP A 1031 39.71 15.64 8.06
CA ASP A 1031 40.75 15.14 8.95
C ASP A 1031 40.66 15.68 10.40
N LEU A 1032 39.43 15.96 10.88
CA LEU A 1032 39.18 16.47 12.24
C LEU A 1032 38.65 15.36 13.15
N ASN A 1033 39.30 15.16 14.30
CA ASN A 1033 38.83 14.29 15.38
C ASN A 1033 38.16 15.12 16.48
N THR A 1034 36.83 15.06 16.57
CA THR A 1034 36.05 15.73 17.62
C THR A 1034 35.80 14.75 18.76
N VAL A 1035 36.03 15.20 20.01
CA VAL A 1035 35.87 14.37 21.22
C VAL A 1035 34.77 14.96 22.09
N TRP A 1036 33.84 14.14 22.56
CA TRP A 1036 32.74 14.59 23.42
C TRP A 1036 32.65 13.80 24.73
N LYS A 1037 32.10 14.48 25.74
CA LYS A 1037 31.66 13.89 27.01
C LYS A 1037 30.31 14.48 27.40
N TYR A 1038 29.40 13.60 27.80
CA TYR A 1038 28.04 13.88 28.20
C TYR A 1038 27.79 13.36 29.62
N ARG A 1039 27.36 14.23 30.52
CA ARG A 1039 26.93 13.88 31.89
C ARG A 1039 25.59 14.55 32.21
N GLY A 1040 24.63 14.42 31.30
CA GLY A 1040 23.29 14.95 31.46
C GLY A 1040 22.44 14.72 30.21
N GLN A 1041 21.25 15.32 30.21
CA GLN A 1041 20.29 15.21 29.11
C GLN A 1041 19.41 16.46 29.04
N ILE A 1042 19.03 16.88 27.84
CA ILE A 1042 17.99 17.88 27.60
C ILE A 1042 16.70 17.14 27.28
N VAL A 1043 15.73 17.19 28.19
CA VAL A 1043 14.40 16.60 28.02
C VAL A 1043 13.38 17.71 27.74
N SER A 1044 12.24 17.36 27.16
CA SER A 1044 11.20 18.31 26.75
C SER A 1044 10.59 19.13 27.89
N THR A 1045 10.85 18.77 29.15
CA THR A 1045 10.39 19.52 30.33
C THR A 1045 11.43 20.52 30.87
N ASN A 1046 12.62 20.59 30.29
CA ASN A 1046 13.60 21.61 30.67
C ASN A 1046 13.17 22.98 30.13
N ASN A 1047 13.64 24.05 30.79
CA ASN A 1047 13.29 25.41 30.38
C ASN A 1047 14.27 25.95 29.34
N ASP A 1048 15.56 25.77 29.60
CA ASP A 1048 16.63 26.47 28.90
C ASP A 1048 17.83 25.57 28.60
N MET A 1049 18.40 25.79 27.43
CA MET A 1049 19.69 25.27 26.98
C MET A 1049 20.62 26.45 26.70
N SER A 1050 21.87 26.37 27.13
CA SER A 1050 22.89 27.35 26.75
C SER A 1050 24.21 26.67 26.42
N LEU A 1051 25.02 27.30 25.60
CA LEU A 1051 26.33 26.78 25.21
C LEU A 1051 27.37 27.90 25.13
N GLU A 1052 28.63 27.51 25.26
CA GLU A 1052 29.77 28.39 25.01
C GLU A 1052 30.77 27.71 24.09
N ILE A 1053 31.43 28.49 23.24
CA ILE A 1053 32.57 28.06 22.42
C ILE A 1053 33.76 28.97 22.70
N HIS A 1054 34.91 28.34 22.95
CA HIS A 1054 36.22 28.98 22.94
C HIS A 1054 36.90 28.65 21.61
N ILE A 1055 37.00 29.63 20.71
CA ILE A 1055 37.73 29.46 19.46
C ILE A 1055 39.20 29.24 19.82
N LYS A 1056 39.76 28.13 19.34
CA LYS A 1056 41.10 27.65 19.68
C LYS A 1056 42.09 27.91 18.56
N GLN A 1057 41.62 27.77 17.33
CA GLN A 1057 42.43 27.95 16.14
C GLN A 1057 41.59 28.44 14.97
N MET A 1058 42.12 29.42 14.24
CA MET A 1058 41.65 29.82 12.92
C MET A 1058 42.79 29.65 11.92
N LYS A 1059 42.52 29.00 10.79
CA LYS A 1059 43.47 28.76 9.70
C LYS A 1059 42.81 29.18 8.40
N GLN A 1060 43.42 30.13 7.70
CA GLN A 1060 42.92 30.58 6.41
C GLN A 1060 44.00 30.41 5.34
N ASP A 1061 43.63 29.82 4.22
CA ASP A 1061 44.40 29.80 2.98
C ASP A 1061 43.53 30.26 1.80
N ASN A 1062 44.03 30.17 0.57
CA ASN A 1062 43.32 30.62 -0.62
C ASN A 1062 42.11 29.75 -1.00
N HIS A 1063 41.93 28.59 -0.36
CA HIS A 1063 40.92 27.60 -0.70
C HIS A 1063 39.89 27.40 0.42
N GLN A 1064 40.28 27.63 1.68
CA GLN A 1064 39.42 27.41 2.83
C GLN A 1064 39.78 28.28 4.06
N CYS A 1065 38.79 28.50 4.91
CA CYS A 1065 38.93 29.06 6.26
C CYS A 1065 38.37 28.04 7.27
N ILE A 1066 39.25 27.51 8.12
CA ILE A 1066 38.93 26.51 9.14
C ILE A 1066 38.90 27.19 10.51
N VAL A 1067 37.82 26.99 11.25
CA VAL A 1067 37.64 27.46 12.62
C VAL A 1067 37.44 26.25 13.54
N ILE A 1068 38.31 26.08 14.53
CA ILE A 1068 38.26 24.99 15.51
C ILE A 1068 38.14 25.57 16.91
N GLY A 1069 37.29 24.99 17.75
CA GLY A 1069 37.07 25.41 19.12
C GLY A 1069 36.82 24.26 20.10
N ASP A 1070 36.82 24.60 21.38
CA ASP A 1070 36.32 23.74 22.45
C ASP A 1070 35.02 24.33 22.97
N ALA A 1071 34.03 23.47 23.22
CA ALA A 1071 32.69 23.90 23.59
C ALA A 1071 32.18 23.23 24.87
N SER A 1072 31.19 23.87 25.48
CA SER A 1072 30.44 23.32 26.61
C SER A 1072 28.96 23.65 26.44
N LEU A 1073 28.09 22.78 26.94
CA LEU A 1073 26.65 22.95 26.90
C LEU A 1073 26.05 22.70 28.28
N TRP A 1074 25.11 23.54 28.66
CA TRP A 1074 24.40 23.51 29.92
C TRP A 1074 22.92 23.23 29.72
N LYS A 1075 22.39 22.44 30.64
CA LYS A 1075 20.96 22.36 30.94
C LYS A 1075 20.71 23.30 32.10
N GLU A 1076 20.03 24.41 31.84
CA GLU A 1076 19.88 25.47 32.83
C GLU A 1076 21.27 25.86 33.39
N ASP A 1077 21.51 25.69 34.68
CA ASP A 1077 22.78 26.04 35.34
C ASP A 1077 23.79 24.86 35.43
N MET A 1078 23.44 23.68 34.92
CA MET A 1078 24.27 22.47 35.02
C MET A 1078 24.99 22.18 33.71
N ARG A 1079 26.34 22.21 33.72
CA ARG A 1079 27.15 21.84 32.56
C ARG A 1079 27.06 20.33 32.31
N ILE A 1080 26.55 19.96 31.14
CA ILE A 1080 26.30 18.57 30.78
C ILE A 1080 27.20 18.09 29.65
N TYR A 1081 27.61 18.96 28.71
CA TYR A 1081 28.52 18.57 27.62
C TYR A 1081 29.88 19.26 27.74
N GLU A 1082 30.94 18.53 27.37
CA GLU A 1082 32.28 19.04 27.07
C GLU A 1082 32.68 18.48 25.72
N ILE A 1083 32.90 19.36 24.74
CA ILE A 1083 33.34 19.02 23.38
C ILE A 1083 34.72 19.62 23.16
N LYS A 1084 35.62 18.84 22.57
CA LYS A 1084 36.97 19.28 22.18
C LYS A 1084 37.17 19.10 20.70
N ASP A 1085 37.87 20.06 20.11
CA ASP A 1085 38.26 20.03 18.70
C ASP A 1085 37.04 19.85 17.76
N VAL A 1086 36.00 20.67 17.97
CA VAL A 1086 34.86 20.82 17.05
C VAL A 1086 35.16 21.96 16.08
N GLY A 1087 34.71 21.88 14.83
CA GLY A 1087 35.05 22.91 13.85
C GLY A 1087 34.14 22.98 12.64
N ILE A 1088 34.18 24.16 12.01
CA ILE A 1088 33.54 24.46 10.73
C ILE A 1088 34.60 24.84 9.70
N CYS A 1089 34.31 24.54 8.43
CA CYS A 1089 35.08 24.98 7.28
C CYS A 1089 34.23 25.94 6.44
N ILE A 1090 34.85 27.00 5.93
CA ILE A 1090 34.31 27.90 4.91
C ILE A 1090 35.13 27.69 3.65
N SER A 1091 34.49 27.37 2.54
CA SER A 1091 35.15 27.17 1.24
C SER A 1091 34.26 27.70 0.11
N GLU A 1092 34.77 27.72 -1.12
CA GLU A 1092 33.90 27.98 -2.29
C GLU A 1092 32.86 26.87 -2.47
N ALA A 1093 31.67 27.27 -2.95
CA ALA A 1093 30.52 26.44 -3.27
C ALA A 1093 30.65 25.66 -4.58
#